data_AF-A0A2N2ZM58-F1
#
_entry.id   AF-A0A2N2ZM58-F1
#
_cell.length_a   1.000
_cell.length_b   1.000
_cell.length_c   1.000
_cell.angle_alpha   90.00
_cell.angle_beta   90.00
_cell.angle_gamma   90.00
#
_symmetry.space_group_name_H-M   'P 1'
#
loop_
_entity.id
_entity.type
_entity.pdbx_description
1 polymer ?
#
loop_
_entity_poly.entity_id
_entity_poly.type
_entity_poly.pdbx_seq_one_letter_code
_entity_poly.pdbx_strand_id
1 'polypeptide(L)'
;MILRKISQILFSTRLTAILFLVFAISMAAGTFIEDAYNTVTARALIYNSWWFEAIMGFFLINFIGNIDKYRLLRKEKWATLTLHLAFILIILGAFVTRYFSFEGMMPIREGSTENIFYSDNTFLTVYIDGKINGEPKRRIVPKEKLLLSTEANNHFKIKTDYDGKSITIEYVDFVLGAKEAFKPDEKGPLTLKIVGTGNSGKEDVYIKEGEVKLIANMLFTFNNVMDGAINITYKDGNYEILSPFPGGYMRMADQATGVLVQDSIQPLMLRSLYNVGNIQFVLPELATNGHVYLESSNNPKGTEDDALVVDVTAEGKTERVTLMGAKGVVKQPNSVKIGDLDINLHYGSVQYQLPFSIKLNDFIATKYPGTEKGYSSYESQVTVLDRAEKFDYRIYMNHVLDRKGYRFFQSSFDQDELGTVLSVNHDFWGTWITYIGYFLLYFGLMAILFDKNTRFSKLEKMLAEIKAQKAGLSVLIFFFSVGIFAQTSETDTLKQSQTQVKPQTEAPSLEDHAKSLRILDSLLKATAVDKKHAELFGSLVIQDAGGRMKPANTFASELLRKVSKSDTYNGMTADQVMLSMVENPFLWYNTPIIYLKRGNDSIRKIAGVGIDAKYAALVNFFDAEGNYKLSKYLDEASRAKVPNQFQKDFLETNRQVNLLYSALEGRIFRFFPIPKDENNKWISSFELGESGMTGMDSTYVSSVVDVFLQEIREAKVSGNYENAEKILQSIGQYQKKFGANVLPSERHVKVEVMYNKYDIFKKLFSYYMYAGTLMFILLIVQIFRDSKSLRISINVFKYLIIALFALHTLGLVARWYVSGHAPWSDAYESMIYVAWATMFFGIAFGRKSNLTMASTTFVASMILMVAHWNWMDPAIANLQPVLDSYWLMIHVAVIVGSYGPFTLGMILGLVSLFLIIATTEKNKEKMELNLKELTTVTEMSLTVGLVMLTIGNFLGGQWANESWGRYWGWDPKETWALISIMIYAFVIHMRLVPGLRGKFAFNFAAVAAFASIMMTYFGVNFYLSGLHSYASGDKVVTPVFVYYSVAAFAVISSIAYWRYRKHYISN
;
A
#
# COMPACT_ATOMS: atom_id res chain seq x y z
N MET A 1 52.28 -7.70 14.38
CA MET A 1 51.81 -8.72 13.40
C MET A 1 50.30 -8.98 13.49
N ILE A 2 49.73 -9.15 14.68
CA ILE A 2 48.28 -9.40 14.90
C ILE A 2 47.41 -8.22 14.38
N LEU A 3 47.74 -6.98 14.76
CA LEU A 3 47.06 -5.77 14.25
C LEU A 3 47.02 -5.68 12.72
N ARG A 4 48.09 -6.12 12.04
CA ARG A 4 48.16 -6.13 10.57
C ARG A 4 47.29 -7.22 9.95
N LYS A 5 47.16 -8.39 10.59
CA LYS A 5 46.23 -9.45 10.16
C LYS A 5 44.77 -9.03 10.38
N ILE A 6 44.48 -8.39 11.51
CA ILE A 6 43.15 -7.87 11.83
C ILE A 6 42.75 -6.78 10.83
N SER A 7 43.63 -5.80 10.55
CA SER A 7 43.33 -4.74 9.57
C SER A 7 43.13 -5.27 8.14
N GLN A 8 43.87 -6.31 7.74
CA GLN A 8 43.67 -6.96 6.45
C GLN A 8 42.28 -7.59 6.30
N ILE A 9 41.71 -8.13 7.38
CA ILE A 9 40.36 -8.70 7.41
C ILE A 9 39.31 -7.59 7.45
N LEU A 10 39.46 -6.65 8.38
CA LEU A 10 38.51 -5.53 8.60
C LEU A 10 38.37 -4.62 7.37
N PHE A 11 39.43 -4.48 6.56
CA PHE A 11 39.41 -3.64 5.36
C PHE A 11 39.31 -4.48 4.08
N SER A 12 38.86 -5.73 4.16
CA SER A 12 38.74 -6.60 2.98
C SER A 12 37.42 -6.40 2.23
N THR A 13 37.46 -6.57 0.91
CA THR A 13 36.24 -6.62 0.08
C THR A 13 35.40 -7.87 0.33
N ARG A 14 36.01 -8.93 0.90
CA ARG A 14 35.29 -10.11 1.38
C ARG A 14 34.40 -9.74 2.56
N LEU A 15 34.93 -8.99 3.53
CA LEU A 15 34.13 -8.50 4.65
C LEU A 15 33.02 -7.56 4.16
N THR A 16 33.32 -6.62 3.25
CA THR A 16 32.30 -5.73 2.66
C THR A 16 31.15 -6.52 2.03
N ALA A 17 31.48 -7.58 1.27
CA ALA A 17 30.48 -8.45 0.65
C ALA A 17 29.61 -9.19 1.68
N ILE A 18 30.22 -9.69 2.76
CA ILE A 18 29.49 -10.34 3.86
C ILE A 18 28.59 -9.34 4.57
N LEU A 19 29.10 -8.14 4.88
CA LEU A 19 28.32 -7.10 5.55
C LEU A 19 27.09 -6.69 4.73
N PHE A 20 27.22 -6.51 3.40
CA PHE A 20 26.06 -6.24 2.54
C PHE A 20 24.97 -7.30 2.66
N LEU A 21 25.34 -8.58 2.64
CA LEU A 21 24.38 -9.69 2.72
C LEU A 21 23.78 -9.84 4.12
N VAL A 22 24.62 -9.82 5.16
CA VAL A 22 24.16 -9.99 6.56
C VAL A 22 23.23 -8.84 6.96
N PHE A 23 23.56 -7.60 6.58
CA PHE A 23 22.71 -6.45 6.85
C PHE A 23 21.38 -6.54 6.10
N ALA A 24 21.41 -6.88 4.81
CA ALA A 24 20.20 -7.10 4.01
C ALA A 24 19.30 -8.20 4.58
N ILE A 25 19.86 -9.35 4.99
CA ILE A 25 19.11 -10.47 5.58
C ILE A 25 18.52 -10.08 6.93
N SER A 26 19.28 -9.35 7.75
CA SER A 26 18.81 -8.89 9.07
C SER A 26 17.62 -7.95 8.94
N MET A 27 17.71 -6.98 8.02
CA MET A 27 16.60 -6.07 7.70
C MET A 27 15.39 -6.81 7.13
N ALA A 28 15.60 -7.77 6.21
CA ALA A 28 14.51 -8.58 5.66
C ALA A 28 13.78 -9.34 6.77
N ALA A 29 14.52 -9.99 7.68
CA ALA A 29 13.96 -10.66 8.85
C ALA A 29 13.14 -9.69 9.73
N GLY A 30 13.65 -8.48 9.96
CA GLY A 30 12.91 -7.42 10.66
C GLY A 30 11.55 -7.12 10.04
N THR A 31 11.47 -6.98 8.72
CA THR A 31 10.19 -6.71 8.03
C THR A 31 9.19 -7.87 8.12
N PHE A 32 9.65 -9.13 8.10
CA PHE A 32 8.77 -10.28 8.26
C PHE A 32 8.30 -10.46 9.71
N ILE A 33 9.17 -10.18 10.69
CA ILE A 33 8.82 -10.15 12.11
C ILE A 33 7.76 -9.07 12.37
N GLU A 34 7.89 -7.91 11.72
CA GLU A 34 6.92 -6.81 11.83
C GLU A 34 5.52 -7.18 11.31
N ASP A 35 5.43 -7.83 10.14
CA ASP A 35 4.15 -8.28 9.59
C ASP A 35 3.54 -9.46 10.38
N ALA A 36 4.38 -10.39 10.84
CA ALA A 36 3.94 -11.54 11.63
C ALA A 36 3.43 -11.12 13.01
N TYR A 37 4.09 -10.16 13.65
CA TYR A 37 3.80 -9.71 15.00
C TYR A 37 3.43 -8.22 15.02
N ASN A 38 4.39 -7.33 15.22
CA ASN A 38 4.22 -5.88 15.20
C ASN A 38 5.56 -5.12 15.13
N THR A 39 5.46 -3.80 14.99
CA THR A 39 6.59 -2.87 14.89
C THR A 39 7.48 -2.85 16.14
N VAL A 40 6.89 -2.99 17.34
CA VAL A 40 7.62 -3.00 18.61
C VAL A 40 8.50 -4.25 18.70
N THR A 41 7.97 -5.41 18.34
CA THR A 41 8.71 -6.68 18.28
C THR A 41 9.88 -6.61 17.30
N ALA A 42 9.66 -6.11 16.08
CA ALA A 42 10.73 -5.99 15.09
C ALA A 42 11.84 -5.03 15.54
N ARG A 43 11.48 -3.91 16.17
CA ARG A 43 12.46 -2.99 16.78
C ARG A 43 13.23 -3.66 17.91
N ALA A 44 12.56 -4.36 18.83
CA ALA A 44 13.20 -5.03 19.96
C ALA A 44 14.19 -6.12 19.53
N LEU A 45 13.80 -6.97 18.57
CA LEU A 45 14.62 -8.12 18.15
C LEU A 45 15.73 -7.74 17.15
N ILE A 46 15.46 -6.79 16.25
CA ILE A 46 16.35 -6.46 15.13
C ILE A 46 16.85 -5.01 15.24
N TYR A 47 16.02 -4.01 14.95
CA TYR A 47 16.50 -2.66 14.62
C TYR A 47 17.18 -1.93 15.80
N ASN A 48 16.76 -2.20 17.03
CA ASN A 48 17.32 -1.59 18.25
C ASN A 48 18.25 -2.53 19.01
N SER A 49 18.62 -3.67 18.41
CA SER A 49 19.49 -4.65 19.04
C SER A 49 20.98 -4.25 18.92
N TRP A 50 21.78 -4.58 19.92
CA TRP A 50 23.21 -4.26 19.95
C TRP A 50 23.98 -4.89 18.79
N TRP A 51 23.58 -6.08 18.34
CA TRP A 51 24.26 -6.81 17.27
C TRP A 51 23.97 -6.18 15.90
N PHE A 52 22.78 -5.59 15.71
CA PHE A 52 22.44 -4.86 14.50
C PHE A 52 23.25 -3.55 14.41
N GLU A 53 23.39 -2.85 15.53
CA GLU A 53 24.29 -1.69 15.65
C GLU A 53 25.76 -2.06 15.40
N ALA A 54 26.21 -3.23 15.87
CA ALA A 54 27.56 -3.73 15.61
C ALA A 54 27.82 -3.91 14.10
N ILE A 55 26.85 -4.38 13.31
CA ILE A 55 26.98 -4.48 11.85
C ILE A 55 27.25 -3.10 11.22
N MET A 56 26.50 -2.07 11.65
CA MET A 56 26.72 -0.69 11.18
C MET A 56 28.10 -0.16 11.61
N GLY A 57 28.54 -0.46 12.83
CA GLY A 57 29.89 -0.16 13.30
C GLY A 57 30.98 -0.82 12.45
N PHE A 58 30.79 -2.07 12.03
CA PHE A 58 31.71 -2.75 11.12
C PHE A 58 31.72 -2.13 9.72
N PHE A 59 30.58 -1.66 9.20
CA PHE A 59 30.55 -0.88 7.97
C PHE A 59 31.36 0.41 8.09
N LEU A 60 31.19 1.15 9.19
CA LEU A 60 31.94 2.38 9.44
C LEU A 60 33.45 2.12 9.43
N ILE A 61 33.91 1.11 10.17
CA ILE A 61 35.33 0.70 10.20
C ILE A 61 35.81 0.27 8.80
N ASN A 62 35.00 -0.48 8.07
CA ASN A 62 35.35 -0.95 6.72
C ASN A 62 35.46 0.21 5.72
N PHE A 63 34.53 1.16 5.74
CA PHE A 63 34.56 2.34 4.86
C PHE A 63 35.76 3.22 5.14
N ILE A 64 36.07 3.50 6.41
CA ILE A 64 37.25 4.28 6.81
C ILE A 64 38.53 3.60 6.34
N GLY A 65 38.69 2.30 6.60
CA GLY A 65 39.90 1.58 6.20
C GLY A 65 40.07 1.43 4.68
N ASN A 66 38.97 1.38 3.93
CA ASN A 66 38.99 1.33 2.47
C ASN A 66 39.51 2.63 1.85
N ILE A 67 39.38 3.78 2.52
CA ILE A 67 39.96 5.06 2.06
C ILE A 67 41.47 4.95 1.90
N ASP A 68 42.16 4.40 2.90
CA ASP A 68 43.62 4.22 2.85
C ASP A 68 44.01 3.07 1.90
N LYS A 69 43.38 1.89 2.06
CA LYS A 69 43.69 0.68 1.28
C LYS A 69 43.58 0.91 -0.24
N TYR A 70 42.56 1.64 -0.68
CA TYR A 70 42.35 1.94 -2.10
C TYR A 70 42.90 3.31 -2.51
N ARG A 71 43.60 4.02 -1.61
CA ARG A 71 44.20 5.34 -1.83
C ARG A 71 43.18 6.31 -2.43
N LEU A 72 42.02 6.44 -1.79
CA LEU A 72 40.91 7.26 -2.28
C LEU A 72 41.17 8.77 -2.19
N LEU A 73 42.14 9.21 -1.37
CA LEU A 73 42.59 10.61 -1.26
C LEU A 73 43.26 11.18 -2.52
N ARG A 74 43.46 10.35 -3.55
CA ARG A 74 43.99 10.79 -4.84
C ARG A 74 42.98 11.64 -5.60
N LYS A 75 43.44 12.72 -6.25
CA LYS A 75 42.58 13.65 -7.01
C LYS A 75 41.73 12.94 -8.07
N GLU A 76 42.22 11.86 -8.68
CA GLU A 76 41.49 11.10 -9.72
C GLU A 76 40.35 10.24 -9.16
N LYS A 77 40.25 10.09 -7.83
CA LYS A 77 39.24 9.25 -7.15
C LYS A 77 38.28 10.06 -6.28
N TRP A 78 38.27 11.39 -6.40
CA TRP A 78 37.45 12.28 -5.60
C TRP A 78 35.97 11.85 -5.58
N ALA A 79 35.39 11.46 -6.71
CA ALA A 79 33.99 11.01 -6.78
C ALA A 79 33.71 9.76 -5.91
N THR A 80 34.66 8.81 -5.88
CA THR A 80 34.55 7.60 -5.04
C THR A 80 34.80 7.91 -3.57
N LEU A 81 35.73 8.82 -3.27
CA LEU A 81 35.99 9.30 -1.92
C LEU A 81 34.75 9.97 -1.33
N THR A 82 34.11 10.87 -2.07
CA THR A 82 32.89 11.56 -1.65
C THR A 82 31.79 10.58 -1.29
N LEU A 83 31.61 9.50 -2.07
CA LEU A 83 30.63 8.45 -1.76
C LEU A 83 30.94 7.72 -0.45
N HIS A 84 32.21 7.44 -0.14
CA HIS A 84 32.56 6.80 1.14
C HIS A 84 32.35 7.75 2.32
N LEU A 85 32.73 9.02 2.19
CA LEU A 85 32.49 10.04 3.21
C LEU A 85 31.00 10.23 3.48
N ALA A 86 30.17 10.16 2.44
CA ALA A 86 28.72 10.25 2.57
C ALA A 86 28.14 9.14 3.45
N PHE A 87 28.49 7.87 3.21
CA PHE A 87 28.02 6.75 4.05
C PHE A 87 28.52 6.84 5.49
N ILE A 88 29.74 7.34 5.71
CA ILE A 88 30.27 7.58 7.06
C ILE A 88 29.40 8.60 7.80
N LEU A 89 29.07 9.73 7.17
CA LEU A 89 28.21 10.75 7.77
C LEU A 89 26.79 10.24 8.02
N ILE A 90 26.22 9.46 7.10
CA ILE A 90 24.87 8.88 7.27
C ILE A 90 24.82 7.96 8.49
N ILE A 91 25.82 7.08 8.66
CA ILE A 91 25.88 6.18 9.83
C ILE A 91 26.05 6.97 11.13
N LEU A 92 26.90 8.01 11.13
CA LEU A 92 27.07 8.89 12.29
C LEU A 92 25.80 9.69 12.61
N GLY A 93 25.10 10.19 11.60
CA GLY A 93 23.81 10.86 11.77
C GLY A 93 22.76 9.94 12.38
N ALA A 94 22.64 8.71 11.87
CA ALA A 94 21.75 7.69 12.43
C ALA A 94 22.10 7.35 13.89
N PHE A 95 23.38 7.29 14.25
CA PHE A 95 23.81 7.12 15.64
C PHE A 95 23.37 8.29 16.53
N VAL A 96 23.51 9.54 16.05
CA VAL A 96 23.05 10.72 16.81
C VAL A 96 21.53 10.69 17.01
N THR A 97 20.76 10.42 15.96
CA THR A 97 19.30 10.29 16.06
C THR A 97 18.90 9.19 17.06
N ARG A 98 19.56 8.03 17.01
CA ARG A 98 19.21 6.87 17.86
C ARG A 98 19.31 7.16 19.36
N TYR A 99 20.31 7.93 19.78
CA TYR A 99 20.68 8.13 21.18
C TYR A 99 20.30 9.49 21.75
N PHE A 100 20.10 10.52 20.90
CA PHE A 100 19.85 11.88 21.35
C PHE A 100 18.50 12.47 20.88
N SER A 101 17.83 11.84 19.92
CA SER A 101 16.50 12.29 19.47
C SER A 101 15.37 11.62 20.26
N PHE A 102 14.24 12.32 20.32
CA PHE A 102 12.98 11.82 20.83
C PHE A 102 11.83 12.31 19.96
N GLU A 103 10.79 11.47 19.87
CA GLU A 103 9.57 11.69 19.13
C GLU A 103 8.37 11.60 20.07
N GLY A 104 7.27 12.25 19.72
CA GLY A 104 6.02 12.20 20.48
C GLY A 104 4.81 12.77 19.74
N MET A 105 3.67 12.78 20.42
CA MET A 105 2.39 13.26 19.90
C MET A 105 1.82 14.34 20.81
N MET A 106 1.23 15.37 20.21
CA MET A 106 0.69 16.55 20.86
C MET A 106 -0.75 16.76 20.38
N PRO A 107 -1.75 16.16 21.07
CA PRO A 107 -3.15 16.47 20.81
C PRO A 107 -3.47 17.88 21.31
N ILE A 108 -4.18 18.67 20.51
CA ILE A 108 -4.63 20.02 20.85
C ILE A 108 -6.08 20.17 20.39
N ARG A 109 -6.97 20.53 21.32
CA ARG A 109 -8.37 20.86 21.01
C ARG A 109 -8.48 22.29 20.50
N GLU A 110 -9.45 22.53 19.63
CA GLU A 110 -9.67 23.86 19.06
C GLU A 110 -9.90 24.91 20.16
N GLY A 111 -9.30 26.10 19.99
CA GLY A 111 -9.27 27.16 20.99
C GLY A 111 -8.31 26.95 22.16
N SER A 112 -7.80 25.73 22.37
CA SER A 112 -6.91 25.39 23.48
C SER A 112 -5.46 25.73 23.18
N THR A 113 -4.69 26.02 24.24
CA THR A 113 -3.25 26.28 24.17
C THR A 113 -2.52 25.19 24.91
N GLU A 114 -1.58 24.53 24.23
CA GLU A 114 -0.82 23.42 24.77
C GLU A 114 0.69 23.70 24.70
N ASN A 115 1.41 23.20 25.68
CA ASN A 115 2.88 23.19 25.70
C ASN A 115 3.43 21.83 26.14
N ILE A 116 2.58 20.81 26.22
CA ILE A 116 2.96 19.45 26.61
C ILE A 116 2.73 18.53 25.42
N PHE A 117 3.64 17.59 25.21
CA PHE A 117 3.47 16.48 24.28
C PHE A 117 3.89 15.17 24.94
N TYR A 118 3.40 14.06 24.40
CA TYR A 118 3.54 12.73 24.96
C TYR A 118 4.52 11.91 24.14
N SER A 119 5.45 11.21 24.79
CA SER A 119 6.46 10.40 24.09
C SER A 119 5.85 9.30 23.21
N ASP A 120 6.47 9.02 22.06
CA ASP A 120 6.07 7.91 21.18
C ASP A 120 6.42 6.53 21.79
N ASN A 121 7.48 6.49 22.60
CA ASN A 121 7.90 5.29 23.33
C ASN A 121 7.20 5.21 24.69
N THR A 122 7.03 3.99 25.20
CA THR A 122 6.56 3.75 26.57
C THR A 122 7.73 3.64 27.54
N PHE A 123 7.48 4.04 28.79
CA PHE A 123 8.45 4.02 29.87
C PHE A 123 7.81 3.43 31.12
N LEU A 124 8.66 2.86 31.98
CA LEU A 124 8.32 2.66 33.38
C LEU A 124 8.86 3.84 34.18
N THR A 125 7.93 4.65 34.71
CA THR A 125 8.27 5.77 35.58
C THR A 125 8.03 5.39 37.02
N VAL A 126 9.01 5.63 37.89
CA VAL A 126 8.95 5.28 39.31
C VAL A 126 9.29 6.50 40.15
N TYR A 127 8.37 6.86 41.04
CA TYR A 127 8.59 7.85 42.09
C TYR A 127 8.59 7.14 43.44
N ILE A 128 9.60 7.42 44.25
CA ILE A 128 9.71 6.88 45.60
C ILE A 128 9.59 8.05 46.56
N ASP A 129 8.52 8.04 47.34
CA ASP A 129 8.24 9.01 48.38
C ASP A 129 8.57 8.40 49.74
N GLY A 130 9.30 9.17 50.55
CA GLY A 130 9.71 8.78 51.89
C GLY A 130 10.09 9.99 52.71
N LYS A 131 10.57 9.76 53.93
CA LYS A 131 11.08 10.81 54.81
C LYS A 131 12.59 10.68 54.94
N ILE A 132 13.32 11.76 54.72
CA ILE A 132 14.75 11.86 55.02
C ILE A 132 14.90 12.95 56.08
N ASN A 133 15.43 12.60 57.26
CA ASN A 133 15.51 13.49 58.42
C ASN A 133 14.17 14.13 58.84
N GLY A 134 13.06 13.40 58.68
CA GLY A 134 11.71 13.86 59.04
C GLY A 134 11.00 14.70 57.96
N GLU A 135 11.70 15.17 56.92
CA GLU A 135 11.10 15.90 55.79
C GLU A 135 10.65 14.93 54.68
N PRO A 136 9.46 15.12 54.09
CA PRO A 136 9.03 14.35 52.93
C PRO A 136 9.90 14.70 51.71
N LYS A 137 10.55 13.70 51.11
CA LYS A 137 11.34 13.85 49.88
C LYS A 137 10.95 12.81 48.86
N ARG A 138 10.96 13.20 47.58
CA ARG A 138 10.71 12.31 46.44
C ARG A 138 12.01 12.01 45.71
N ARG A 139 12.28 10.74 45.42
CA ARG A 139 13.30 10.32 44.46
C ARG A 139 12.63 9.97 43.14
N ILE A 140 13.14 10.52 42.05
CA ILE A 140 12.72 10.17 40.69
C ILE A 140 13.73 9.18 40.15
N VAL A 141 13.32 7.95 39.88
CA VAL A 141 14.19 6.96 39.23
C VAL A 141 14.31 7.33 37.74
N PRO A 142 15.52 7.21 37.13
CA PRO A 142 15.66 7.41 35.69
C PRO A 142 14.64 6.57 34.91
N LYS A 143 13.96 7.22 33.97
CA LYS A 143 12.92 6.59 33.15
C LYS A 143 13.54 5.47 32.32
N GLU A 144 13.09 4.24 32.51
CA GLU A 144 13.54 3.10 31.70
C GLU A 144 12.66 3.02 30.44
N LYS A 145 13.28 3.12 29.26
CA LYS A 145 12.57 2.95 27.98
C LYS A 145 12.21 1.49 27.80
N LEU A 146 10.93 1.20 27.61
CA LEU A 146 10.44 -0.17 27.44
C LEU A 146 10.00 -0.42 25.99
N LEU A 147 10.45 -1.54 25.43
CA LEU A 147 10.01 -2.08 24.14
C LEU A 147 9.46 -3.47 24.39
N LEU A 148 8.31 -3.53 25.07
CA LEU A 148 7.68 -4.78 25.47
C LEU A 148 6.98 -5.43 24.28
N SER A 149 7.10 -6.74 24.18
CA SER A 149 6.48 -7.56 23.14
C SER A 149 6.09 -8.92 23.70
N THR A 150 4.96 -9.48 23.28
CA THR A 150 4.55 -10.84 23.65
C THR A 150 5.54 -11.90 23.18
N GLU A 151 6.36 -11.60 22.17
CA GLU A 151 7.24 -12.56 21.48
C GLU A 151 8.73 -12.33 21.75
N ALA A 152 9.08 -11.23 22.43
CA ALA A 152 10.46 -10.89 22.75
C ALA A 152 10.77 -11.14 24.22
N ASN A 153 12.07 -11.22 24.56
CA ASN A 153 12.48 -11.26 25.96
C ASN A 153 12.36 -9.85 26.57
N ASN A 154 11.31 -9.66 27.37
CA ASN A 154 10.99 -8.41 28.06
C ASN A 154 11.71 -8.24 29.40
N HIS A 155 12.53 -9.19 29.82
CA HIS A 155 13.07 -9.20 31.17
C HIS A 155 13.95 -7.97 31.43
N PHE A 156 13.58 -7.21 32.47
CA PHE A 156 14.36 -6.12 33.02
C PHE A 156 14.38 -6.17 34.55
N LYS A 157 15.43 -5.60 35.14
CA LYS A 157 15.61 -5.49 36.59
C LYS A 157 16.22 -4.15 36.95
N ILE A 158 15.41 -3.29 37.57
CA ILE A 158 15.83 -1.97 38.01
C ILE A 158 16.24 -2.07 39.48
N LYS A 159 17.50 -1.71 39.77
CA LYS A 159 18.01 -1.60 41.14
C LYS A 159 18.18 -0.13 41.49
N THR A 160 17.58 0.29 42.59
CA THR A 160 17.70 1.65 43.10
C THR A 160 17.76 1.65 44.62
N ASP A 161 17.91 2.83 45.20
CA ASP A 161 18.01 3.02 46.65
C ASP A 161 17.20 4.26 47.08
N TYR A 162 16.73 4.26 48.32
CA TYR A 162 16.19 5.46 48.96
C TYR A 162 16.68 5.49 50.41
N ASP A 163 17.48 6.50 50.76
CA ASP A 163 18.07 6.67 52.10
C ASP A 163 18.81 5.40 52.61
N GLY A 164 19.60 4.77 51.73
CA GLY A 164 20.32 3.52 52.03
C GLY A 164 19.48 2.24 51.98
N LYS A 165 18.14 2.33 51.82
CA LYS A 165 17.25 1.17 51.64
C LYS A 165 17.25 0.74 50.18
N SER A 166 17.61 -0.52 49.91
CA SER A 166 17.63 -1.07 48.55
C SER A 166 16.21 -1.39 48.07
N ILE A 167 15.90 -0.99 46.85
CA ILE A 167 14.63 -1.22 46.17
C ILE A 167 14.93 -1.89 44.83
N THR A 168 14.22 -2.97 44.54
CA THR A 168 14.35 -3.72 43.29
C THR A 168 12.99 -3.83 42.62
N ILE A 169 12.92 -3.50 41.33
CA ILE A 169 11.71 -3.65 40.51
C ILE A 169 12.05 -4.62 39.38
N GLU A 170 11.31 -5.71 39.28
CA GLU A 170 11.59 -6.81 38.37
C GLU A 170 10.37 -7.13 37.50
N TYR A 171 10.62 -7.34 36.21
CA TYR A 171 9.60 -7.76 35.25
C TYR A 171 9.01 -9.13 35.63
N VAL A 172 7.69 -9.26 35.59
CA VAL A 172 6.98 -10.53 35.77
C VAL A 172 6.29 -10.94 34.47
N ASP A 173 5.42 -10.08 33.93
CA ASP A 173 4.58 -10.41 32.78
C ASP A 173 4.14 -9.16 32.00
N PHE A 174 3.71 -9.36 30.74
CA PHE A 174 3.18 -8.32 29.87
C PHE A 174 2.02 -8.84 29.03
N VAL A 175 0.87 -8.19 29.12
CA VAL A 175 -0.34 -8.51 28.35
C VAL A 175 -0.64 -7.37 27.38
N LEU A 176 -0.55 -7.65 26.09
CA LEU A 176 -0.84 -6.71 25.00
C LEU A 176 -2.36 -6.51 24.84
N GLY A 177 -2.83 -5.25 24.79
CA GLY A 177 -4.25 -4.94 24.65
C GLY A 177 -5.10 -5.66 25.70
N ALA A 178 -4.74 -5.48 26.96
CA ALA A 178 -5.28 -6.21 28.09
C ALA A 178 -6.76 -5.87 28.30
N LYS A 179 -7.61 -6.89 28.19
CA LYS A 179 -9.03 -6.82 28.54
C LYS A 179 -9.31 -7.70 29.73
N GLU A 180 -10.24 -7.27 30.57
CA GLU A 180 -10.81 -8.20 31.55
C GLU A 180 -11.54 -9.32 30.80
N ALA A 181 -11.20 -10.55 31.13
CA ALA A 181 -11.89 -11.75 30.71
C ALA A 181 -12.27 -12.57 31.94
N PHE A 182 -13.27 -13.41 31.78
CA PHE A 182 -13.80 -14.22 32.87
C PHE A 182 -13.68 -15.71 32.53
N LYS A 183 -13.09 -16.47 33.45
CA LYS A 183 -13.03 -17.92 33.36
C LYS A 183 -13.92 -18.53 34.45
N PRO A 184 -14.97 -19.28 34.08
CA PRO A 184 -15.78 -20.01 35.06
C PRO A 184 -14.91 -20.97 35.88
N ASP A 185 -15.10 -20.92 37.20
CA ASP A 185 -14.46 -21.80 38.18
C ASP A 185 -15.42 -21.95 39.35
N GLU A 186 -15.83 -23.18 39.66
CA GLU A 186 -16.78 -23.47 40.75
C GLU A 186 -16.29 -22.96 42.11
N LYS A 187 -14.96 -22.83 42.31
CA LYS A 187 -14.35 -22.31 43.53
C LYS A 187 -14.11 -20.79 43.52
N GLY A 188 -14.37 -20.12 42.40
CA GLY A 188 -14.18 -18.69 42.25
C GLY A 188 -15.33 -17.87 42.85
N PRO A 189 -15.11 -16.57 43.14
CA PRO A 189 -16.17 -15.67 43.60
C PRO A 189 -17.28 -15.53 42.56
N LEU A 190 -18.53 -15.37 43.03
CA LEU A 190 -19.66 -15.08 42.17
C LEU A 190 -19.44 -13.72 41.50
N THR A 191 -19.45 -13.69 40.17
CA THR A 191 -19.09 -12.49 39.39
C THR A 191 -20.20 -12.16 38.39
N LEU A 192 -20.57 -10.88 38.35
CA LEU A 192 -21.57 -10.32 37.45
C LEU A 192 -20.91 -9.69 36.22
N LYS A 193 -21.37 -10.05 35.02
CA LYS A 193 -20.96 -9.40 33.76
C LYS A 193 -21.93 -8.28 33.37
N ILE A 194 -21.41 -7.08 33.18
CA ILE A 194 -22.14 -5.93 32.64
C ILE A 194 -21.46 -5.52 31.33
N VAL A 195 -22.26 -5.27 30.32
CA VAL A 195 -21.81 -4.74 29.03
C VAL A 195 -22.27 -3.28 28.95
N GLY A 196 -21.34 -2.34 29.02
CA GLY A 196 -21.61 -0.91 28.98
C GLY A 196 -21.09 -0.23 27.72
N THR A 197 -21.45 1.04 27.55
CA THR A 197 -20.85 1.93 26.55
C THR A 197 -19.84 2.85 27.24
N GLY A 198 -18.54 2.62 27.00
CA GLY A 198 -17.43 3.47 27.45
C GLY A 198 -16.97 4.45 26.36
N ASN A 199 -15.92 5.24 26.65
CA ASN A 199 -15.36 6.23 25.71
C ASN A 199 -14.82 5.63 24.39
N SER A 200 -14.53 4.33 24.37
CA SER A 200 -14.01 3.59 23.21
C SER A 200 -15.03 2.62 22.58
N GLY A 201 -16.30 2.68 23.00
CA GLY A 201 -17.38 1.81 22.51
C GLY A 201 -17.87 0.80 23.54
N LYS A 202 -18.26 -0.40 23.08
CA LYS A 202 -18.77 -1.47 23.95
C LYS A 202 -17.65 -2.03 24.84
N GLU A 203 -17.88 -2.05 26.15
CA GLU A 203 -16.94 -2.55 27.16
C GLU A 203 -17.59 -3.63 28.03
N ASP A 204 -16.89 -4.75 28.22
CA ASP A 204 -17.30 -5.82 29.12
C ASP A 204 -16.65 -5.57 30.50
N VAL A 205 -17.47 -5.40 31.54
CA VAL A 205 -17.04 -5.15 32.92
C VAL A 205 -17.50 -6.30 33.80
N TYR A 206 -16.59 -6.80 34.66
CA TYR A 206 -16.89 -7.88 35.60
C TYR A 206 -16.84 -7.38 37.04
N ILE A 207 -17.94 -7.51 37.79
CA ILE A 207 -18.05 -7.07 39.19
C ILE A 207 -18.15 -8.31 40.09
N LYS A 208 -17.18 -8.52 40.98
CA LYS A 208 -17.25 -9.62 41.95
C LYS A 208 -18.27 -9.29 43.04
N GLU A 209 -18.84 -10.32 43.65
CA GLU A 209 -19.70 -10.16 44.83
C GLU A 209 -18.96 -9.37 45.93
N GLY A 210 -19.60 -8.32 46.44
CA GLY A 210 -19.00 -7.41 47.41
C GLY A 210 -18.20 -6.25 46.81
N GLU A 211 -17.87 -6.30 45.52
CA GLU A 211 -17.04 -5.30 44.84
C GLU A 211 -17.87 -4.09 44.38
N VAL A 212 -17.20 -2.93 44.36
CA VAL A 212 -17.73 -1.67 43.81
C VAL A 212 -16.87 -1.30 42.61
N LYS A 213 -17.48 -1.10 41.44
CA LYS A 213 -16.78 -0.68 40.23
C LYS A 213 -17.34 0.61 39.67
N LEU A 214 -16.47 1.48 39.17
CA LEU A 214 -16.84 2.68 38.45
C LEU A 214 -16.98 2.37 36.95
N ILE A 215 -18.15 2.60 36.38
CA ILE A 215 -18.44 2.40 34.95
C ILE A 215 -19.03 3.71 34.39
N ALA A 216 -18.35 4.32 33.42
CA ALA A 216 -18.78 5.58 32.78
C ALA A 216 -19.21 6.68 33.79
N ASN A 217 -18.37 6.91 34.81
CA ASN A 217 -18.60 7.84 35.94
C ASN A 217 -19.74 7.50 36.90
N MET A 218 -20.33 6.31 36.83
CA MET A 218 -21.30 5.83 37.82
C MET A 218 -20.82 4.59 38.54
N LEU A 219 -21.06 4.53 39.85
CA LEU A 219 -20.68 3.39 40.67
C LEU A 219 -21.73 2.28 40.47
N PHE A 220 -21.25 1.06 40.25
CA PHE A 220 -22.02 -0.16 40.21
C PHE A 220 -21.57 -1.07 41.33
N THR A 221 -22.53 -1.75 41.95
CA THR A 221 -22.25 -2.75 42.99
C THR A 221 -22.99 -4.05 42.70
N PHE A 222 -22.41 -5.15 43.16
CA PHE A 222 -23.04 -6.45 43.11
C PHE A 222 -23.12 -7.07 44.51
N ASN A 223 -24.34 -7.29 45.00
CA ASN A 223 -24.63 -7.77 46.36
C ASN A 223 -23.98 -6.91 47.48
N ASN A 224 -23.75 -5.62 47.22
CA ASN A 224 -23.17 -4.68 48.18
C ASN A 224 -23.88 -3.32 48.07
N VAL A 225 -24.95 -3.14 48.83
CA VAL A 225 -25.79 -1.93 48.72
C VAL A 225 -25.01 -0.70 49.18
N MET A 226 -24.88 0.29 48.29
CA MET A 226 -24.18 1.54 48.51
C MET A 226 -25.02 2.72 48.00
N ASP A 227 -25.14 3.76 48.83
CA ASP A 227 -25.84 4.99 48.47
C ASP A 227 -25.15 5.71 47.30
N GLY A 228 -25.93 6.16 46.32
CA GLY A 228 -25.42 6.85 45.13
C GLY A 228 -24.84 5.94 44.04
N ALA A 229 -24.88 4.61 44.22
CA ALA A 229 -24.49 3.62 43.20
C ALA A 229 -25.72 2.93 42.57
N ILE A 230 -25.56 2.40 41.36
CA ILE A 230 -26.51 1.44 40.77
C ILE A 230 -26.25 0.09 41.44
N ASN A 231 -27.19 -0.32 42.29
CA ASN A 231 -27.09 -1.53 43.09
C ASN A 231 -27.79 -2.68 42.40
N ILE A 232 -27.05 -3.75 42.10
CA ILE A 232 -27.59 -4.99 41.55
C ILE A 232 -27.52 -6.06 42.63
N THR A 233 -28.68 -6.61 42.99
CA THR A 233 -28.78 -7.63 44.03
C THR A 233 -29.31 -8.92 43.42
N TYR A 234 -28.73 -10.05 43.80
CA TYR A 234 -29.20 -11.39 43.45
C TYR A 234 -29.69 -12.11 44.70
N LYS A 235 -31.00 -12.34 44.80
CA LYS A 235 -31.64 -12.97 45.96
C LYS A 235 -32.77 -13.90 45.52
N ASP A 236 -32.83 -15.09 46.12
CA ASP A 236 -33.90 -16.09 45.90
C ASP A 236 -34.14 -16.43 44.41
N GLY A 237 -33.08 -16.41 43.59
CA GLY A 237 -33.13 -16.73 42.16
C GLY A 237 -33.50 -15.57 41.24
N ASN A 238 -33.77 -14.37 41.78
CA ASN A 238 -34.15 -13.18 41.02
C ASN A 238 -33.11 -12.06 41.14
N TYR A 239 -32.98 -11.26 40.07
CA TYR A 239 -32.18 -10.04 40.09
C TYR A 239 -33.07 -8.83 40.39
N GLU A 240 -32.58 -7.96 41.26
CA GLU A 240 -33.18 -6.67 41.58
C GLU A 240 -32.19 -5.55 41.26
N ILE A 241 -32.72 -4.42 40.81
CA ILE A 241 -31.96 -3.19 40.54
C ILE A 241 -32.52 -2.04 41.35
N LEU A 242 -31.62 -1.29 41.98
CA LEU A 242 -31.89 0.00 42.62
C LEU A 242 -30.96 1.03 41.99
N SER A 243 -31.55 2.02 41.32
CA SER A 243 -30.81 3.09 40.64
C SER A 243 -31.15 4.44 41.27
N PRO A 244 -30.15 5.27 41.61
CA PRO A 244 -30.36 6.64 42.07
C PRO A 244 -30.72 7.61 40.92
N PHE A 245 -30.80 7.10 39.69
CA PHE A 245 -31.17 7.85 38.49
C PHE A 245 -32.37 7.23 37.79
N PRO A 246 -33.29 8.05 37.25
CA PRO A 246 -34.39 7.54 36.44
C PRO A 246 -33.88 7.06 35.07
N GLY A 247 -34.63 6.17 34.43
CA GLY A 247 -34.27 5.67 33.12
C GLY A 247 -35.37 4.83 32.47
N GLY A 248 -35.00 4.12 31.41
CA GLY A 248 -35.84 3.13 30.76
C GLY A 248 -35.03 1.93 30.31
N TYR A 249 -35.71 0.84 29.96
CA TYR A 249 -35.06 -0.31 29.37
C TYR A 249 -35.84 -0.84 28.18
N MET A 250 -35.14 -1.51 27.25
CA MET A 250 -35.72 -2.23 26.14
C MET A 250 -35.19 -3.66 26.12
N ARG A 251 -36.08 -4.65 26.20
CA ARG A 251 -35.71 -6.06 26.11
C ARG A 251 -35.40 -6.43 24.67
N MET A 252 -34.21 -6.97 24.42
CA MET A 252 -33.72 -7.18 23.05
C MET A 252 -34.48 -8.30 22.30
N ALA A 253 -35.08 -9.25 23.01
CA ALA A 253 -35.74 -10.40 22.40
C ALA A 253 -37.05 -10.05 21.67
N ASP A 254 -37.81 -9.09 22.19
CA ASP A 254 -39.15 -8.74 21.74
C ASP A 254 -39.40 -7.22 21.65
N GLN A 255 -38.36 -6.40 21.86
CA GLN A 255 -38.41 -4.94 21.89
C GLN A 255 -39.37 -4.36 22.95
N ALA A 256 -39.78 -5.15 23.95
CA ALA A 256 -40.62 -4.68 25.03
C ALA A 256 -39.89 -3.60 25.84
N THR A 257 -40.54 -2.44 26.04
CA THR A 257 -39.97 -1.31 26.78
C THR A 257 -40.55 -1.22 28.19
N GLY A 258 -39.75 -0.70 29.13
CA GLY A 258 -40.17 -0.43 30.49
C GLY A 258 -39.46 0.79 31.07
N VAL A 259 -39.95 1.26 32.21
CA VAL A 259 -39.40 2.43 32.92
C VAL A 259 -38.60 1.93 34.13
N LEU A 260 -37.46 2.56 34.39
CA LEU A 260 -36.67 2.40 35.61
C LEU A 260 -36.93 3.61 36.51
N VAL A 261 -37.69 3.39 37.58
CA VAL A 261 -38.03 4.43 38.56
C VAL A 261 -36.82 4.71 39.47
N GLN A 262 -36.51 5.98 39.70
CA GLN A 262 -35.45 6.42 40.60
C GLN A 262 -35.72 5.99 42.05
N ASP A 263 -34.66 5.62 42.79
CA ASP A 263 -34.66 5.31 44.23
C ASP A 263 -35.68 4.23 44.64
N SER A 264 -36.03 3.34 43.72
CA SER A 264 -36.98 2.25 43.93
C SER A 264 -36.40 0.91 43.49
N ILE A 265 -36.54 -0.12 44.35
CA ILE A 265 -36.12 -1.48 44.06
C ILE A 265 -37.09 -2.08 43.04
N GLN A 266 -36.57 -2.52 41.90
CA GLN A 266 -37.34 -3.08 40.79
C GLN A 266 -36.73 -4.40 40.30
N PRO A 267 -37.54 -5.33 39.76
CA PRO A 267 -37.00 -6.51 39.08
C PRO A 267 -36.10 -6.12 37.91
N LEU A 268 -34.89 -6.68 37.85
CA LEU A 268 -33.99 -6.50 36.73
C LEU A 268 -34.30 -7.50 35.62
N MET A 269 -34.44 -7.00 34.39
CA MET A 269 -34.70 -7.76 33.19
C MET A 269 -33.37 -8.03 32.46
N LEU A 270 -32.89 -9.27 32.51
CA LEU A 270 -31.69 -9.68 31.76
C LEU A 270 -31.87 -9.45 30.26
N ARG A 271 -30.75 -9.29 29.54
CA ARG A 271 -30.70 -9.07 28.08
C ARG A 271 -31.56 -7.88 27.63
N SER A 272 -31.65 -6.87 28.49
CA SER A 272 -32.31 -5.60 28.21
C SER A 272 -31.28 -4.49 28.16
N LEU A 273 -31.43 -3.58 27.19
CA LEU A 273 -30.66 -2.35 27.11
C LEU A 273 -31.27 -1.34 28.06
N TYR A 274 -30.57 -1.08 29.17
CA TYR A 274 -30.91 -0.04 30.14
C TYR A 274 -30.30 1.28 29.69
N ASN A 275 -31.12 2.32 29.64
CA ASN A 275 -30.73 3.71 29.40
C ASN A 275 -31.00 4.50 30.68
N VAL A 276 -29.95 4.80 31.44
CA VAL A 276 -30.03 5.41 32.77
C VAL A 276 -29.10 6.62 32.81
N GLY A 277 -29.66 7.82 32.94
CA GLY A 277 -28.89 9.04 32.73
C GLY A 277 -28.26 9.08 31.32
N ASN A 278 -26.93 9.24 31.25
CA ASN A 278 -26.17 9.26 29.99
C ASN A 278 -25.50 7.92 29.65
N ILE A 279 -25.76 6.84 30.40
CA ILE A 279 -25.13 5.54 30.12
C ILE A 279 -26.14 4.56 29.53
N GLN A 280 -25.61 3.65 28.72
CA GLN A 280 -26.32 2.47 28.28
C GLN A 280 -25.59 1.23 28.76
N PHE A 281 -26.33 0.27 29.32
CA PHE A 281 -25.75 -1.00 29.75
C PHE A 281 -26.70 -2.18 29.59
N VAL A 282 -26.13 -3.38 29.53
CA VAL A 282 -26.83 -4.66 29.37
C VAL A 282 -26.24 -5.67 30.33
N LEU A 283 -27.09 -6.47 30.96
CA LEU A 283 -26.69 -7.71 31.64
C LEU A 283 -27.00 -8.88 30.71
N PRO A 284 -26.02 -9.42 29.95
CA PRO A 284 -26.29 -10.42 28.92
C PRO A 284 -26.57 -11.82 29.48
N GLU A 285 -26.01 -12.12 30.66
CA GLU A 285 -25.90 -13.46 31.22
C GLU A 285 -26.10 -13.43 32.75
N LEU A 286 -26.31 -14.61 33.33
CA LEU A 286 -26.39 -14.79 34.79
C LEU A 286 -24.99 -14.62 35.40
N ALA A 287 -24.95 -14.20 36.68
CA ALA A 287 -23.73 -14.22 37.45
C ALA A 287 -23.24 -15.67 37.63
N THR A 288 -21.93 -15.86 37.51
CA THR A 288 -21.29 -17.18 37.53
C THR A 288 -20.07 -17.16 38.43
N ASN A 289 -19.77 -18.29 39.09
CA ASN A 289 -18.56 -18.44 39.88
C ASN A 289 -17.34 -18.52 38.95
N GLY A 290 -16.30 -17.76 39.24
CA GLY A 290 -15.08 -17.79 38.46
C GLY A 290 -14.09 -16.69 38.80
N HIS A 291 -13.01 -16.63 38.02
CA HIS A 291 -11.94 -15.65 38.20
C HIS A 291 -11.83 -14.72 37.00
N VAL A 292 -11.73 -13.43 37.28
CA VAL A 292 -11.38 -12.40 36.29
C VAL A 292 -9.86 -12.41 36.09
N TYR A 293 -9.43 -12.49 34.84
CA TYR A 293 -8.03 -12.40 34.44
C TYR A 293 -7.87 -11.41 33.29
N LEU A 294 -6.64 -10.98 33.01
CA LEU A 294 -6.35 -10.15 31.85
C LEU A 294 -6.05 -11.03 30.65
N GLU A 295 -6.88 -10.92 29.62
CA GLU A 295 -6.69 -11.58 28.33
C GLU A 295 -6.11 -10.57 27.33
N SER A 296 -5.13 -11.04 26.56
CA SER A 296 -4.58 -10.25 25.45
C SER A 296 -5.60 -10.20 24.32
N SER A 297 -5.95 -9.01 23.86
CA SER A 297 -6.72 -8.85 22.62
C SER A 297 -5.94 -9.31 21.39
N ASN A 298 -4.62 -9.56 21.53
CA ASN A 298 -3.69 -9.86 20.45
C ASN A 298 -3.80 -8.86 19.29
N ASN A 299 -4.21 -7.63 19.60
CA ASN A 299 -4.36 -6.55 18.65
C ASN A 299 -3.32 -5.46 18.93
N PRO A 300 -2.13 -5.51 18.30
CA PRO A 300 -1.09 -4.50 18.47
C PRO A 300 -1.47 -3.10 17.97
N LYS A 301 -2.59 -2.98 17.25
CA LYS A 301 -3.15 -1.71 16.75
C LYS A 301 -4.45 -1.34 17.49
N GLY A 302 -4.78 -2.04 18.57
CA GLY A 302 -5.91 -1.71 19.42
C GLY A 302 -5.70 -0.37 20.10
N THR A 303 -6.81 0.25 20.50
CA THR A 303 -6.83 1.43 21.38
C THR A 303 -6.90 1.04 22.86
N GLU A 304 -6.82 -0.25 23.15
CA GLU A 304 -6.87 -0.83 24.48
C GLU A 304 -5.53 -0.59 25.20
N ASP A 305 -5.58 -0.47 26.52
CA ASP A 305 -4.36 -0.39 27.33
C ASP A 305 -3.65 -1.74 27.37
N ASP A 306 -2.32 -1.72 27.43
CA ASP A 306 -1.53 -2.89 27.77
C ASP A 306 -1.43 -3.02 29.31
N ALA A 307 -1.09 -4.22 29.79
CA ALA A 307 -0.81 -4.46 31.20
C ALA A 307 0.64 -4.93 31.41
N LEU A 308 1.40 -4.17 32.20
CA LEU A 308 2.74 -4.55 32.66
C LEU A 308 2.67 -5.02 34.12
N VAL A 309 3.09 -6.25 34.40
CA VAL A 309 3.17 -6.80 35.75
C VAL A 309 4.61 -6.77 36.24
N VAL A 310 4.83 -6.16 37.41
CA VAL A 310 6.15 -6.05 38.04
C VAL A 310 6.09 -6.46 39.52
N ASP A 311 7.17 -7.05 39.99
CA ASP A 311 7.40 -7.29 41.42
C ASP A 311 8.27 -6.17 41.98
N VAL A 312 7.76 -5.48 43.00
CA VAL A 312 8.45 -4.39 43.71
C VAL A 312 8.90 -4.91 45.05
N THR A 313 10.22 -5.00 45.24
CA THR A 313 10.83 -5.48 46.47
C THR A 313 11.52 -4.35 47.21
N ALA A 314 11.10 -4.06 48.44
CA ALA A 314 11.73 -3.11 49.35
C ALA A 314 11.71 -3.69 50.77
N GLU A 315 12.77 -3.44 51.55
CA GLU A 315 12.86 -3.88 52.96
C GLU A 315 12.56 -5.38 53.19
N GLY A 316 12.87 -6.23 52.21
CA GLY A 316 12.63 -7.69 52.27
C GLY A 316 11.18 -8.14 52.02
N LYS A 317 10.27 -7.22 51.68
CA LYS A 317 8.90 -7.51 51.25
C LYS A 317 8.76 -7.29 49.74
N THR A 318 8.01 -8.17 49.08
CA THR A 318 7.73 -8.09 47.65
C THR A 318 6.23 -7.94 47.43
N GLU A 319 5.84 -6.90 46.69
CA GLU A 319 4.46 -6.65 46.27
C GLU A 319 4.38 -6.71 44.74
N ARG A 320 3.33 -7.37 44.23
CA ARG A 320 3.09 -7.49 42.79
C ARG A 320 2.13 -6.40 42.33
N VAL A 321 2.52 -5.68 41.27
CA VAL A 321 1.78 -4.53 40.77
C VAL A 321 1.48 -4.71 39.29
N THR A 322 0.21 -4.58 38.93
CA THR A 322 -0.24 -4.55 37.53
C THR A 322 -0.44 -3.10 37.11
N LEU A 323 0.29 -2.66 36.09
CA LEU A 323 0.29 -1.30 35.56
C LEU A 323 -0.43 -1.29 34.21
N MET A 324 -1.61 -0.68 34.17
CA MET A 324 -2.35 -0.46 32.92
C MET A 324 -1.84 0.81 32.24
N GLY A 325 -1.53 0.72 30.95
CA GLY A 325 -1.17 1.89 30.16
C GLY A 325 -0.83 1.54 28.72
N ALA A 326 -0.75 2.56 27.88
CA ALA A 326 -0.43 2.41 26.48
C ALA A 326 0.42 3.57 25.97
N LYS A 327 0.89 3.42 24.74
CA LYS A 327 1.46 4.51 23.96
C LYS A 327 0.43 5.64 23.79
N GLY A 328 0.88 6.88 24.01
CA GLY A 328 0.04 8.09 23.96
C GLY A 328 -0.79 8.32 25.23
N VAL A 329 -0.77 7.39 26.19
CA VAL A 329 -1.59 7.46 27.41
C VAL A 329 -0.71 7.75 28.62
N VAL A 330 -1.17 8.66 29.47
CA VAL A 330 -0.59 8.93 30.80
C VAL A 330 -1.68 8.71 31.83
N LYS A 331 -1.65 7.56 32.50
CA LYS A 331 -2.58 7.23 33.58
C LYS A 331 -2.06 7.71 34.94
N GLN A 332 -2.97 7.73 35.91
CA GLN A 332 -2.60 7.95 37.30
C GLN A 332 -1.63 6.83 37.76
N PRO A 333 -0.60 7.15 38.55
CA PRO A 333 0.31 6.15 39.07
C PRO A 333 -0.39 5.16 40.00
N ASN A 334 0.03 3.90 39.94
CA ASN A 334 -0.33 2.91 40.95
C ASN A 334 0.64 3.04 42.13
N SER A 335 0.09 3.40 43.29
CA SER A 335 0.83 3.59 44.54
C SER A 335 0.88 2.27 45.32
N VAL A 336 2.08 1.86 45.74
CA VAL A 336 2.28 0.71 46.62
C VAL A 336 3.11 1.13 47.81
N LYS A 337 2.55 0.90 49.00
CA LYS A 337 3.21 1.22 50.26
C LYS A 337 3.94 0.00 50.80
N ILE A 338 5.27 0.03 50.82
CA ILE A 338 6.11 -1.03 51.38
C ILE A 338 6.91 -0.44 52.54
N GLY A 339 6.50 -0.77 53.78
CA GLY A 339 7.06 -0.18 54.98
C GLY A 339 6.73 1.31 55.09
N ASP A 340 7.78 2.14 55.21
CA ASP A 340 7.67 3.62 55.27
C ASP A 340 7.75 4.30 53.90
N LEU A 341 7.95 3.53 52.82
CA LEU A 341 8.09 4.05 51.47
C LEU A 341 6.77 3.94 50.71
N ASP A 342 6.41 5.01 50.01
CA ASP A 342 5.31 5.04 49.05
C ASP A 342 5.90 5.06 47.64
N ILE A 343 5.73 3.94 46.92
CA ILE A 343 6.33 3.72 45.61
C ILE A 343 5.22 3.86 44.57
N ASN A 344 5.29 4.93 43.80
CA ASN A 344 4.36 5.27 42.73
C ASN A 344 4.93 4.82 41.38
N LEU A 345 4.27 3.86 40.73
CA LEU A 345 4.67 3.32 39.43
C LEU A 345 3.64 3.66 38.36
N HIS A 346 4.10 4.08 37.18
CA HIS A 346 3.24 4.17 36.01
C HIS A 346 3.94 3.56 34.79
N TYR A 347 3.15 2.88 33.96
CA TYR A 347 3.53 2.42 32.63
C TYR A 347 2.80 3.25 31.57
N GLY A 348 3.49 3.66 30.51
CA GLY A 348 2.88 4.42 29.40
C GLY A 348 3.82 5.48 28.82
N SER A 349 3.26 6.42 28.07
CA SER A 349 4.02 7.56 27.56
C SER A 349 4.41 8.52 28.67
N VAL A 350 5.48 9.30 28.46
CA VAL A 350 5.89 10.36 29.37
C VAL A 350 5.61 11.72 28.77
N GLN A 351 5.30 12.68 29.63
CA GLN A 351 5.09 14.07 29.24
C GLN A 351 6.43 14.80 29.07
N TYR A 352 6.54 15.56 28.00
CA TYR A 352 7.61 16.51 27.73
C TYR A 352 7.02 17.91 27.61
N GLN A 353 7.72 18.90 28.17
CA GLN A 353 7.28 20.29 28.13
C GLN A 353 8.10 21.09 27.10
N LEU A 354 7.40 21.82 26.25
CA LEU A 354 7.97 22.70 25.23
C LEU A 354 8.43 24.03 25.85
N PRO A 355 9.48 24.66 25.28
CA PRO A 355 9.94 25.98 25.70
C PRO A 355 9.05 27.15 25.18
N PHE A 356 7.95 26.84 24.52
CA PHE A 356 6.93 27.75 23.98
C PHE A 356 5.57 27.02 23.99
N SER A 357 4.48 27.73 23.70
CA SER A 357 3.13 27.13 23.61
C SER A 357 2.57 27.26 22.20
N ILE A 358 1.69 26.34 21.82
CA ILE A 358 0.96 26.33 20.55
C ILE A 358 -0.53 26.40 20.88
N LYS A 359 -1.22 27.39 20.34
CA LYS A 359 -2.67 27.47 20.37
C LYS A 359 -3.24 26.96 19.06
N LEU A 360 -4.19 26.03 19.10
CA LEU A 360 -4.99 25.68 17.91
C LEU A 360 -6.09 26.74 17.77
N ASN A 361 -6.07 27.50 16.68
CA ASN A 361 -7.10 28.48 16.39
C ASN A 361 -8.28 27.85 15.67
N ASP A 362 -8.00 26.97 14.71
CA ASP A 362 -9.00 26.34 13.85
C ASP A 362 -8.40 25.06 13.24
N PHE A 363 -9.20 23.99 13.13
CA PHE A 363 -8.83 22.77 12.40
C PHE A 363 -9.73 22.61 11.18
N ILE A 364 -9.12 22.50 10.00
CA ILE A 364 -9.83 22.49 8.72
C ILE A 364 -9.56 21.17 8.03
N ALA A 365 -10.59 20.35 7.84
CA ALA A 365 -10.53 19.13 7.04
C ALA A 365 -11.30 19.31 5.73
N THR A 366 -10.58 19.38 4.60
CA THR A 366 -11.19 19.51 3.28
C THR A 366 -11.53 18.12 2.74
N LYS A 367 -12.73 17.96 2.17
CA LYS A 367 -13.24 16.70 1.62
C LYS A 367 -13.27 16.75 0.10
N TYR A 368 -13.15 15.58 -0.54
CA TYR A 368 -13.48 15.46 -1.96
C TYR A 368 -14.95 15.76 -2.16
N PRO A 369 -15.32 16.39 -3.29
CA PRO A 369 -16.69 16.77 -3.57
C PRO A 369 -17.68 15.62 -3.34
N GLY A 370 -18.75 15.88 -2.59
CA GLY A 370 -19.81 14.91 -2.32
C GLY A 370 -19.44 13.73 -1.40
N THR A 371 -18.25 13.72 -0.79
CA THR A 371 -17.83 12.66 0.15
C THR A 371 -17.98 13.08 1.62
N GLU A 372 -18.35 12.14 2.49
CA GLU A 372 -18.47 12.40 3.93
C GLU A 372 -17.17 12.12 4.71
N LYS A 373 -16.44 11.08 4.30
CA LYS A 373 -15.18 10.62 4.93
C LYS A 373 -13.99 10.59 3.96
N GLY A 374 -14.15 11.17 2.75
CA GLY A 374 -13.11 11.23 1.74
C GLY A 374 -12.31 12.53 1.85
N TYR A 375 -11.34 12.59 2.76
CA TYR A 375 -10.55 13.81 2.96
C TYR A 375 -9.53 14.01 1.83
N SER A 376 -9.44 15.24 1.31
CA SER A 376 -8.45 15.67 0.32
C SER A 376 -7.26 16.37 0.96
N SER A 377 -7.47 17.03 2.10
CA SER A 377 -6.41 17.64 2.92
C SER A 377 -6.93 17.93 4.32
N TYR A 378 -6.02 18.13 5.27
CA TYR A 378 -6.35 18.60 6.61
C TYR A 378 -5.24 19.51 7.14
N GLU A 379 -5.64 20.60 7.79
CA GLU A 379 -4.79 21.73 8.19
C GLU A 379 -5.14 22.18 9.62
N SER A 380 -4.13 22.47 10.42
CA SER A 380 -4.25 23.18 11.69
C SER A 380 -3.76 24.61 11.54
N GLN A 381 -4.63 25.57 11.78
CA GLN A 381 -4.24 26.96 11.96
C GLN A 381 -3.84 27.19 13.41
N VAL A 382 -2.59 27.57 13.65
CA VAL A 382 -2.05 27.69 15.00
C VAL A 382 -1.43 29.06 15.24
N THR A 383 -1.47 29.51 16.49
CA THR A 383 -0.65 30.63 16.95
C THR A 383 0.47 30.08 17.82
N VAL A 384 1.72 30.39 17.45
CA VAL A 384 2.90 30.07 18.25
C VAL A 384 3.14 31.20 19.25
N LEU A 385 3.22 30.84 20.52
CA LEU A 385 3.41 31.74 21.66
C LEU A 385 4.78 31.48 22.28
N ASP A 386 5.80 32.20 21.81
CA ASP A 386 7.14 32.23 22.38
C ASP A 386 7.32 33.56 23.12
N ARG A 387 7.99 33.58 24.27
CA ARG A 387 8.02 34.74 25.19
C ARG A 387 8.39 36.09 24.53
N ALA A 388 9.10 36.07 23.41
CA ALA A 388 9.51 37.24 22.63
C ALA A 388 8.77 37.41 21.29
N GLU A 389 8.10 36.38 20.77
CA GLU A 389 7.52 36.36 19.43
C GLU A 389 6.17 35.65 19.44
N LYS A 390 5.16 36.31 18.87
CA LYS A 390 3.84 35.73 18.59
C LYS A 390 3.58 35.82 17.10
N PHE A 391 3.30 34.70 16.46
CA PHE A 391 2.96 34.65 15.05
C PHE A 391 1.99 33.51 14.76
N ASP A 392 1.20 33.70 13.71
CA ASP A 392 0.28 32.69 13.21
C ASP A 392 0.99 31.83 12.16
N TYR A 393 0.67 30.54 12.16
CA TYR A 393 1.24 29.55 11.27
C TYR A 393 0.19 28.51 10.90
N ARG A 394 0.41 27.83 9.77
CA ARG A 394 -0.49 26.79 9.27
C ARG A 394 0.30 25.50 9.15
N ILE A 395 -0.16 24.46 9.85
CA ILE A 395 0.47 23.14 9.82
C ILE A 395 -0.45 22.21 9.03
N TYR A 396 0.02 21.71 7.90
CA TYR A 396 -0.73 20.78 7.05
C TYR A 396 0.22 19.82 6.34
N MET A 397 -0.32 18.92 5.54
CA MET A 397 0.49 17.93 4.82
C MET A 397 1.56 18.60 3.93
N ASN A 398 2.82 18.17 4.06
CA ASN A 398 4.01 18.79 3.43
C ASN A 398 4.36 20.22 3.91
N HIS A 399 3.77 20.72 5.00
CA HIS A 399 4.06 22.05 5.56
C HIS A 399 4.20 22.00 7.09
N VAL A 400 5.44 21.75 7.54
CA VAL A 400 5.78 21.53 8.95
C VAL A 400 6.21 22.82 9.65
N LEU A 401 5.83 22.97 10.93
CA LEU A 401 6.35 24.04 11.78
C LEU A 401 7.70 23.59 12.38
N ASP A 402 8.75 24.40 12.22
CA ASP A 402 10.07 24.18 12.83
C ASP A 402 10.41 25.33 13.79
N ARG A 403 10.61 25.03 15.07
CA ARG A 403 10.92 26.04 16.09
C ARG A 403 11.81 25.46 17.19
N LYS A 404 12.95 26.13 17.45
CA LYS A 404 13.92 25.78 18.52
C LYS A 404 14.36 24.29 18.48
N GLY A 405 14.46 23.70 17.27
CA GLY A 405 14.83 22.30 17.09
C GLY A 405 13.68 21.30 17.24
N TYR A 406 12.45 21.78 17.49
CA TYR A 406 11.23 20.98 17.49
C TYR A 406 10.50 21.14 16.16
N ARG A 407 10.15 20.01 15.55
CA ARG A 407 9.35 19.95 14.33
C ARG A 407 7.97 19.40 14.63
N PHE A 408 6.94 20.10 14.14
CA PHE A 408 5.54 19.72 14.29
C PHE A 408 4.96 19.39 12.93
N PHE A 409 4.32 18.23 12.86
CA PHE A 409 3.64 17.75 11.67
C PHE A 409 2.20 17.34 12.01
N GLN A 410 1.28 17.61 11.09
CA GLN A 410 -0.11 17.21 11.18
C GLN A 410 -0.29 15.69 11.01
N SER A 411 -0.26 14.91 12.11
CA SER A 411 -0.28 13.45 12.03
C SER A 411 -1.67 12.85 11.86
N SER A 412 -2.64 13.36 12.61
CA SER A 412 -4.03 12.88 12.61
C SER A 412 -4.92 13.93 13.27
N PHE A 413 -6.20 13.66 13.37
CA PHE A 413 -7.18 14.56 13.97
C PHE A 413 -8.28 13.74 14.66
N ASP A 414 -9.03 14.41 15.53
CA ASP A 414 -10.15 13.80 16.24
C ASP A 414 -11.33 13.58 15.29
N GLN A 415 -12.09 12.51 15.45
CA GLN A 415 -13.19 12.16 14.53
C GLN A 415 -14.33 13.20 14.48
N ASP A 416 -14.43 14.05 15.49
CA ASP A 416 -15.37 15.16 15.55
C ASP A 416 -14.90 16.40 14.78
N GLU A 417 -13.72 16.35 14.15
CA GLU A 417 -13.11 17.46 13.40
C GLU A 417 -12.84 18.72 14.26
N LEU A 418 -12.77 18.58 15.59
CA LEU A 418 -12.56 19.69 16.55
C LEU A 418 -11.24 19.61 17.31
N GLY A 419 -10.33 18.74 16.86
CA GLY A 419 -9.04 18.54 17.50
C GLY A 419 -8.00 18.04 16.52
N THR A 420 -6.77 18.52 16.71
CA THR A 420 -5.61 18.12 15.94
C THR A 420 -4.69 17.25 16.78
N VAL A 421 -3.99 16.31 16.14
CA VAL A 421 -2.89 15.57 16.76
C VAL A 421 -1.62 15.84 15.96
N LEU A 422 -0.72 16.61 16.55
CA LEU A 422 0.57 16.93 15.95
C LEU A 422 1.62 15.90 16.36
N SER A 423 2.36 15.35 15.41
CA SER A 423 3.61 14.64 15.70
C SER A 423 4.71 15.66 15.99
N VAL A 424 5.51 15.40 17.02
CA VAL A 424 6.61 16.24 17.48
C VAL A 424 7.91 15.44 17.37
N ASN A 425 8.89 15.97 16.64
CA ASN A 425 10.23 15.40 16.56
C ASN A 425 11.28 16.44 16.99
N HIS A 426 12.24 16.02 17.81
CA HIS A 426 13.42 16.80 18.17
C HIS A 426 14.70 16.05 17.77
N ASP A 427 15.15 16.26 16.52
CA ASP A 427 16.36 15.63 15.95
C ASP A 427 17.19 16.59 15.09
N PHE A 428 17.55 17.75 15.64
CA PHE A 428 18.28 18.77 14.88
C PHE A 428 19.63 18.24 14.33
N TRP A 429 20.49 17.69 15.20
CA TRP A 429 21.83 17.24 14.81
C TRP A 429 21.82 15.99 13.93
N GLY A 430 21.01 14.99 14.26
CA GLY A 430 20.91 13.76 13.47
C GLY A 430 20.41 14.05 12.05
N THR A 431 19.39 14.91 11.92
CA THR A 431 18.87 15.37 10.62
C THR A 431 19.95 16.07 9.80
N TRP A 432 20.63 17.09 10.33
CA TRP A 432 21.62 17.86 9.56
C TRP A 432 22.84 17.04 9.13
N ILE A 433 23.37 16.20 10.03
CA ILE A 433 24.51 15.32 9.71
C ILE A 433 24.12 14.35 8.59
N THR A 434 22.93 13.76 8.68
CA THR A 434 22.42 12.83 7.68
C THR A 434 22.17 13.54 6.35
N TYR A 435 21.63 14.76 6.35
CA TYR A 435 21.34 15.53 5.14
C TYR A 435 22.61 15.94 4.40
N ILE A 436 23.67 16.34 5.12
CA ILE A 436 24.99 16.57 4.51
C ILE A 436 25.50 15.26 3.87
N GLY A 437 25.34 14.14 4.56
CA GLY A 437 25.62 12.81 4.02
C GLY A 437 24.83 12.53 2.73
N TYR A 438 23.53 12.78 2.71
CA TYR A 438 22.66 12.58 1.54
C TYR A 438 23.07 13.47 0.36
N PHE A 439 23.39 14.74 0.61
CA PHE A 439 23.86 15.66 -0.40
C PHE A 439 25.18 15.18 -1.03
N LEU A 440 26.16 14.80 -0.20
CA LEU A 440 27.43 14.25 -0.69
C LEU A 440 27.22 12.93 -1.45
N LEU A 441 26.30 12.09 -1.00
CA LEU A 441 25.97 10.84 -1.67
C LEU A 441 25.38 11.09 -3.06
N TYR A 442 24.40 11.99 -3.14
CA TYR A 442 23.79 12.42 -4.40
C TYR A 442 24.86 12.94 -5.37
N PHE A 443 25.69 13.87 -4.90
CA PHE A 443 26.75 14.46 -5.71
C PHE A 443 27.79 13.42 -6.15
N GLY A 444 28.23 12.55 -5.24
CA GLY A 444 29.19 11.48 -5.53
C GLY A 444 28.66 10.46 -6.54
N LEU A 445 27.40 10.02 -6.40
CA LEU A 445 26.76 9.08 -7.32
C LEU A 445 26.58 9.69 -8.73
N MET A 446 26.16 10.96 -8.81
CA MET A 446 26.10 11.69 -10.08
C MET A 446 27.48 11.82 -10.72
N ALA A 447 28.49 12.23 -9.95
CA ALA A 447 29.85 12.36 -10.42
C ALA A 447 30.42 11.04 -10.99
N ILE A 448 30.07 9.88 -10.41
CA ILE A 448 30.54 8.58 -10.89
C ILE A 448 30.12 8.29 -12.34
N LEU A 449 28.96 8.81 -12.79
CA LEU A 449 28.46 8.59 -14.15
C LEU A 449 29.18 9.45 -15.21
N PHE A 450 29.66 10.64 -14.83
CA PHE A 450 30.21 11.63 -15.78
C PHE A 450 31.73 11.80 -15.70
N ASP A 451 32.37 11.45 -14.60
CA ASP A 451 33.84 11.57 -14.47
C ASP A 451 34.57 10.54 -15.34
N LYS A 452 35.55 11.01 -16.12
CA LYS A 452 36.34 10.25 -17.07
C LYS A 452 37.21 9.16 -16.41
N ASN A 453 37.55 9.30 -15.13
CA ASN A 453 38.43 8.39 -14.39
C ASN A 453 37.68 7.23 -13.72
N THR A 454 36.35 7.22 -13.77
CA THR A 454 35.52 6.23 -13.09
C THR A 454 35.43 4.91 -13.85
N ARG A 455 34.87 3.88 -13.20
CA ARG A 455 34.57 2.61 -13.85
C ARG A 455 33.54 2.78 -14.96
N PHE A 456 32.57 3.69 -14.83
CA PHE A 456 31.53 3.88 -15.83
C PHE A 456 32.12 4.34 -17.18
N SER A 457 32.99 5.36 -17.16
CA SER A 457 33.75 5.81 -18.34
C SER A 457 34.60 4.68 -18.96
N LYS A 458 35.23 3.83 -18.12
CA LYS A 458 35.99 2.66 -18.62
C LYS A 458 35.09 1.63 -19.31
N LEU A 459 33.89 1.39 -18.80
CA LEU A 459 32.91 0.49 -19.43
C LEU A 459 32.45 1.04 -20.79
N GLU A 460 32.23 2.35 -20.89
CA GLU A 460 31.86 2.98 -22.15
C GLU A 460 32.96 2.82 -23.22
N LYS A 461 34.23 3.04 -22.83
CA LYS A 461 35.38 2.82 -23.72
C LYS A 461 35.50 1.36 -24.14
N MET A 462 35.38 0.43 -23.18
CA MET A 462 35.40 -1.01 -23.45
C MET A 462 34.29 -1.43 -24.43
N LEU A 463 33.09 -0.86 -24.29
CA LEU A 463 31.97 -1.10 -25.21
C LEU A 463 32.27 -0.59 -26.63
N ALA A 464 32.90 0.58 -26.75
CA ALA A 464 33.33 1.13 -28.04
C ALA A 464 34.40 0.25 -28.72
N GLU A 465 35.38 -0.23 -27.96
CA GLU A 465 36.44 -1.13 -28.45
C GLU A 465 35.87 -2.47 -28.94
N ILE A 466 34.95 -3.10 -28.18
CA ILE A 466 34.30 -4.35 -28.56
C ILE A 466 33.53 -4.18 -29.89
N LYS A 467 32.88 -3.03 -30.08
CA LYS A 467 32.16 -2.73 -31.32
C LYS A 467 33.11 -2.60 -32.51
N ALA A 468 34.25 -1.93 -32.34
CA ALA A 468 35.27 -1.84 -33.38
C ALA A 468 35.80 -3.24 -33.78
N GLN A 469 36.03 -4.11 -32.79
CA GLN A 469 36.42 -5.51 -33.03
C GLN A 469 35.36 -6.29 -33.82
N LYS A 470 34.08 -6.13 -33.51
CA LYS A 470 32.97 -6.77 -34.26
C LYS A 470 32.85 -6.24 -35.69
N ALA A 471 33.07 -4.95 -35.91
CA ALA A 471 33.07 -4.37 -37.25
C ALA A 471 34.18 -4.96 -38.12
N GLY A 472 35.40 -5.13 -37.59
CA GLY A 472 36.52 -5.77 -38.30
C GLY A 472 36.26 -7.23 -38.68
N LEU A 473 35.60 -8.00 -37.80
CA LEU A 473 35.22 -9.40 -38.04
C LEU A 473 34.13 -9.56 -39.11
N SER A 474 33.35 -8.50 -39.36
CA SER A 474 32.27 -8.50 -40.37
C SER A 474 32.80 -8.23 -41.80
N VAL A 475 33.95 -7.56 -41.92
CA VAL A 475 34.58 -7.22 -43.20
C VAL A 475 35.28 -8.43 -43.85
N LEU A 476 35.68 -9.43 -43.05
CA LEU A 476 36.40 -10.63 -43.51
C LEU A 476 35.50 -11.70 -44.18
N ILE A 477 34.18 -11.49 -44.22
CA ILE A 477 33.20 -12.40 -44.85
C ILE A 477 32.71 -11.84 -46.21
N PHE A 478 33.37 -10.82 -46.76
CA PHE A 478 32.93 -10.18 -48.00
C PHE A 478 33.43 -10.85 -49.31
N PHE A 479 34.13 -11.99 -49.24
CA PHE A 479 34.74 -12.59 -50.45
C PHE A 479 34.09 -13.85 -51.04
N PHE A 480 32.97 -14.36 -50.52
CA PHE A 480 32.28 -15.47 -51.21
C PHE A 480 30.76 -15.41 -51.04
N SER A 481 30.05 -14.92 -52.06
CA SER A 481 28.82 -15.56 -52.58
C SER A 481 28.20 -14.75 -53.72
N VAL A 482 28.41 -15.23 -54.96
CA VAL A 482 27.58 -14.94 -56.13
C VAL A 482 26.93 -16.27 -56.54
N GLY A 483 25.62 -16.27 -56.81
CA GLY A 483 24.90 -17.42 -57.38
C GLY A 483 23.39 -17.35 -57.16
N ILE A 484 22.65 -17.17 -58.25
CA ILE A 484 21.20 -16.97 -58.41
C ILE A 484 20.53 -18.29 -58.83
N PHE A 485 19.26 -18.55 -58.48
CA PHE A 485 18.16 -18.82 -59.44
C PHE A 485 16.79 -18.98 -58.75
N ALA A 486 15.77 -18.51 -59.46
CA ALA A 486 14.35 -18.46 -59.12
C ALA A 486 13.56 -19.46 -60.00
N GLN A 487 12.38 -19.90 -59.54
CA GLN A 487 11.21 -20.06 -60.40
C GLN A 487 9.90 -20.18 -59.61
N THR A 488 8.84 -19.74 -60.28
CA THR A 488 7.46 -19.41 -59.91
C THR A 488 6.49 -20.59 -60.03
N SER A 489 5.29 -20.49 -59.43
CA SER A 489 4.00 -20.41 -60.16
C SER A 489 2.76 -20.43 -59.24
N GLU A 490 1.66 -19.97 -59.83
CA GLU A 490 0.38 -19.42 -59.40
C GLU A 490 -0.74 -20.38 -58.87
N THR A 491 -1.74 -19.75 -58.22
CA THR A 491 -3.22 -19.97 -58.08
C THR A 491 -3.88 -21.30 -58.56
N ASP A 492 -4.95 -21.87 -57.99
CA ASP A 492 -6.26 -21.27 -57.66
C ASP A 492 -7.25 -22.26 -56.95
N THR A 493 -8.28 -21.68 -56.32
CA THR A 493 -9.69 -22.11 -55.98
C THR A 493 -10.18 -23.53 -55.54
N LEU A 494 -11.00 -23.50 -54.47
CA LEU A 494 -12.32 -24.15 -54.17
C LEU A 494 -12.57 -25.66 -54.38
N LYS A 495 -12.99 -26.38 -53.32
CA LYS A 495 -14.40 -26.81 -53.09
C LYS A 495 -14.56 -27.61 -51.79
N GLN A 496 -15.68 -27.32 -51.14
CA GLN A 496 -16.23 -27.88 -49.92
C GLN A 496 -17.09 -29.11 -50.28
N SER A 497 -16.98 -30.21 -49.53
CA SER A 497 -17.91 -31.35 -49.60
C SER A 497 -18.40 -31.72 -48.18
N GLN A 498 -19.65 -32.16 -48.14
CA GLN A 498 -20.52 -32.30 -46.99
C GLN A 498 -20.41 -33.67 -46.28
N THR A 499 -20.91 -33.67 -45.03
CA THR A 499 -21.65 -34.74 -44.32
C THR A 499 -20.92 -36.04 -43.93
N GLN A 500 -20.93 -36.39 -42.63
CA GLN A 500 -22.05 -37.08 -41.97
C GLN A 500 -21.91 -37.12 -40.44
N VAL A 501 -23.07 -37.14 -39.78
CA VAL A 501 -23.34 -37.19 -38.33
C VAL A 501 -23.87 -38.57 -37.95
N LYS A 502 -23.61 -39.07 -36.73
CA LYS A 502 -24.50 -39.96 -35.93
C LYS A 502 -23.99 -40.11 -34.46
N PRO A 503 -24.80 -40.59 -33.48
CA PRO A 503 -25.41 -39.70 -32.48
C PRO A 503 -25.25 -40.10 -30.99
N GLN A 504 -25.59 -39.11 -30.14
CA GLN A 504 -26.29 -39.13 -28.83
C GLN A 504 -25.94 -40.14 -27.72
N THR A 505 -25.73 -39.59 -26.51
CA THR A 505 -26.34 -40.06 -25.26
C THR A 505 -26.70 -38.86 -24.37
N GLU A 506 -27.84 -38.98 -23.70
CA GLU A 506 -28.67 -37.92 -23.13
C GLU A 506 -28.23 -37.42 -21.74
N ALA A 507 -28.48 -36.13 -21.48
CA ALA A 507 -28.73 -35.52 -20.18
C ALA A 507 -29.60 -34.25 -20.39
N PRO A 508 -30.33 -33.75 -19.37
CA PRO A 508 -31.46 -32.82 -19.54
C PRO A 508 -31.09 -31.44 -20.13
N SER A 509 -32.09 -30.77 -20.72
CA SER A 509 -31.98 -29.70 -21.72
C SER A 509 -31.29 -28.38 -21.29
N LEU A 510 -30.11 -28.13 -21.88
CA LEU A 510 -29.45 -26.82 -22.00
C LEU A 510 -30.08 -25.89 -23.07
N GLU A 511 -31.05 -26.39 -23.84
CA GLU A 511 -31.55 -25.74 -25.07
C GLU A 511 -32.50 -24.56 -24.81
N ASP A 512 -33.28 -24.62 -23.71
CA ASP A 512 -34.25 -23.57 -23.37
C ASP A 512 -33.59 -22.33 -22.76
N HIS A 513 -32.51 -22.52 -22.01
CA HIS A 513 -31.70 -21.43 -21.45
C HIS A 513 -30.90 -20.70 -22.53
N ALA A 514 -30.42 -21.41 -23.56
CA ALA A 514 -29.72 -20.79 -24.69
C ALA A 514 -30.66 -19.99 -25.61
N LYS A 515 -31.93 -20.40 -25.75
CA LYS A 515 -32.96 -19.66 -26.51
C LYS A 515 -33.37 -18.37 -25.78
N SER A 516 -33.60 -18.40 -24.47
CA SER A 516 -33.97 -17.20 -23.71
C SER A 516 -32.88 -16.14 -23.71
N LEU A 517 -31.61 -16.54 -23.61
CA LEU A 517 -30.45 -15.63 -23.70
C LEU A 517 -30.32 -14.98 -25.08
N ARG A 518 -30.56 -15.72 -26.18
CA ARG A 518 -30.55 -15.15 -27.54
C ARG A 518 -31.67 -14.15 -27.76
N ILE A 519 -32.85 -14.39 -27.19
CA ILE A 519 -33.98 -13.45 -27.23
C ILE A 519 -33.63 -12.18 -26.46
N LEU A 520 -33.06 -12.30 -25.26
CA LEU A 520 -32.62 -11.17 -24.44
C LEU A 520 -31.55 -10.33 -25.14
N ASP A 521 -30.52 -10.97 -25.70
CA ASP A 521 -29.46 -10.31 -26.47
C ASP A 521 -30.01 -9.60 -27.73
N SER A 522 -31.00 -10.21 -28.38
CA SER A 522 -31.68 -9.61 -29.53
C SER A 522 -32.52 -8.41 -29.12
N LEU A 523 -33.22 -8.46 -27.98
CA LEU A 523 -33.99 -7.34 -27.44
C LEU A 523 -33.07 -6.18 -27.06
N LEU A 524 -31.98 -6.44 -26.33
CA LEU A 524 -31.00 -5.42 -25.95
C LEU A 524 -30.39 -4.71 -27.16
N LYS A 525 -30.06 -5.46 -28.21
CA LYS A 525 -29.58 -4.89 -29.49
C LYS A 525 -30.66 -4.09 -30.22
N ALA A 526 -31.89 -4.60 -30.27
CA ALA A 526 -33.01 -3.91 -30.91
C ALA A 526 -33.36 -2.60 -30.18
N THR A 527 -33.13 -2.53 -28.87
CA THR A 527 -33.36 -1.32 -28.06
C THR A 527 -32.15 -0.40 -27.95
N ALA A 528 -31.03 -0.70 -28.64
CA ALA A 528 -29.81 0.08 -28.53
C ALA A 528 -29.98 1.49 -29.11
N VAL A 529 -29.65 2.50 -28.31
CA VAL A 529 -29.63 3.91 -28.70
C VAL A 529 -28.57 4.16 -29.77
N ASP A 530 -28.77 5.14 -30.66
CA ASP A 530 -27.75 5.51 -31.66
C ASP A 530 -26.39 5.86 -31.01
N LYS A 531 -25.28 5.48 -31.68
CA LYS A 531 -23.93 5.67 -31.14
C LYS A 531 -23.55 7.13 -30.95
N LYS A 532 -23.97 8.01 -31.88
CA LYS A 532 -23.66 9.44 -31.79
C LYS A 532 -24.42 10.08 -30.63
N HIS A 533 -25.68 9.70 -30.43
CA HIS A 533 -26.45 10.15 -29.28
C HIS A 533 -25.88 9.63 -27.95
N ALA A 534 -25.48 8.36 -27.91
CA ALA A 534 -24.82 7.78 -26.73
C ALA A 534 -23.49 8.48 -26.40
N GLU A 535 -22.68 8.86 -27.40
CA GLU A 535 -21.47 9.66 -27.20
C GLU A 535 -21.78 11.07 -26.62
N LEU A 536 -22.91 11.67 -26.99
CA LEU A 536 -23.37 12.95 -26.39
C LEU A 536 -23.73 12.78 -24.92
N PHE A 537 -24.49 11.74 -24.57
CA PHE A 537 -24.75 11.38 -23.16
C PHE A 537 -23.44 11.11 -22.40
N GLY A 538 -22.52 10.35 -23.01
CA GLY A 538 -21.20 10.04 -22.45
C GLY A 538 -20.33 11.27 -22.16
N SER A 539 -20.62 12.41 -22.78
CA SER A 539 -19.91 13.67 -22.56
C SER A 539 -20.39 14.47 -21.35
N LEU A 540 -21.56 14.13 -20.78
CA LEU A 540 -22.01 14.72 -19.52
C LEU A 540 -21.06 14.33 -18.38
N VAL A 541 -20.93 15.20 -17.38
CA VAL A 541 -20.07 14.95 -16.23
C VAL A 541 -20.88 14.24 -15.14
N ILE A 542 -20.29 13.25 -14.48
CA ILE A 542 -20.86 12.51 -13.36
C ILE A 542 -19.89 12.58 -12.17
N GLN A 543 -20.44 12.66 -10.95
CA GLN A 543 -19.66 12.55 -9.71
C GLN A 543 -19.66 11.08 -9.26
N ASP A 544 -18.48 10.47 -9.17
CA ASP A 544 -18.38 9.11 -8.63
C ASP A 544 -18.48 9.07 -7.10
N ALA A 545 -18.54 7.87 -6.52
CA ALA A 545 -18.63 7.68 -5.08
C ALA A 545 -17.40 8.20 -4.30
N GLY A 546 -16.25 8.38 -4.97
CA GLY A 546 -15.03 8.95 -4.41
C GLY A 546 -14.92 10.46 -4.57
N GLY A 547 -15.93 11.11 -5.19
CA GLY A 547 -15.99 12.55 -5.43
C GLY A 547 -15.27 13.03 -6.69
N ARG A 548 -14.78 12.13 -7.55
CA ARG A 548 -14.13 12.51 -8.82
C ARG A 548 -15.18 12.90 -9.84
N MET A 549 -15.03 14.10 -10.41
CA MET A 549 -15.82 14.57 -11.54
C MET A 549 -15.23 14.01 -12.84
N LYS A 550 -15.97 13.16 -13.54
CA LYS A 550 -15.49 12.51 -14.79
C LYS A 550 -16.60 12.46 -15.85
N PRO A 551 -16.27 12.29 -17.14
CA PRO A 551 -17.28 12.04 -18.15
C PRO A 551 -18.07 10.75 -17.86
N ALA A 552 -19.36 10.76 -18.14
CA ALA A 552 -20.23 9.59 -18.04
C ALA A 552 -19.68 8.42 -18.88
N ASN A 553 -18.96 8.71 -19.98
CA ASN A 553 -18.25 7.73 -20.77
C ASN A 553 -17.18 6.95 -19.98
N THR A 554 -16.35 7.66 -19.20
CA THR A 554 -15.35 7.00 -18.35
C THR A 554 -16.05 6.14 -17.30
N PHE A 555 -17.07 6.70 -16.65
CA PHE A 555 -17.81 5.99 -15.62
C PHE A 555 -18.52 4.74 -16.17
N ALA A 556 -19.17 4.84 -17.34
CA ALA A 556 -19.81 3.73 -18.03
C ALA A 556 -18.80 2.62 -18.36
N SER A 557 -17.63 2.98 -18.88
CA SER A 557 -16.55 2.03 -19.17
C SER A 557 -16.03 1.36 -17.90
N GLU A 558 -15.83 2.12 -16.81
CA GLU A 558 -15.41 1.60 -15.51
C GLU A 558 -16.44 0.62 -14.93
N LEU A 559 -17.73 1.00 -14.94
CA LEU A 559 -18.85 0.17 -14.49
C LEU A 559 -18.87 -1.16 -15.25
N LEU A 560 -18.88 -1.09 -16.59
CA LEU A 560 -18.97 -2.27 -17.43
C LEU A 560 -17.74 -3.16 -17.28
N ARG A 561 -16.53 -2.59 -17.15
CA ARG A 561 -15.30 -3.35 -16.92
C ARG A 561 -15.27 -3.98 -15.53
N LYS A 562 -15.76 -3.31 -14.48
CA LYS A 562 -15.81 -3.87 -13.13
C LYS A 562 -16.77 -5.04 -13.05
N VAL A 563 -17.96 -4.92 -13.65
CA VAL A 563 -18.99 -5.98 -13.64
C VAL A 563 -18.65 -7.12 -14.62
N SER A 564 -18.31 -6.82 -15.87
CA SER A 564 -18.20 -7.81 -16.96
C SER A 564 -16.78 -8.15 -17.42
N LYS A 565 -15.77 -7.39 -16.96
CA LYS A 565 -14.38 -7.43 -17.45
C LYS A 565 -14.25 -7.16 -18.97
N SER A 566 -15.21 -6.43 -19.54
CA SER A 566 -15.23 -5.96 -20.94
C SER A 566 -15.58 -4.48 -20.98
N ASP A 567 -15.14 -3.76 -22.03
CA ASP A 567 -15.51 -2.36 -22.29
C ASP A 567 -16.69 -2.24 -23.28
N THR A 568 -17.19 -3.38 -23.78
CA THR A 568 -18.35 -3.48 -24.67
C THR A 568 -19.22 -4.68 -24.30
N TYR A 569 -20.50 -4.62 -24.63
CA TYR A 569 -21.43 -5.73 -24.44
C TYR A 569 -22.16 -6.01 -25.75
N ASN A 570 -21.97 -7.20 -26.33
CA ASN A 570 -22.67 -7.63 -27.54
C ASN A 570 -22.64 -6.61 -28.72
N GLY A 571 -21.55 -5.84 -28.86
CA GLY A 571 -21.38 -4.82 -29.91
C GLY A 571 -21.87 -3.42 -29.55
N MET A 572 -22.49 -3.25 -28.38
CA MET A 572 -22.84 -1.94 -27.78
C MET A 572 -21.62 -1.33 -27.08
N THR A 573 -21.48 -0.01 -27.17
CA THR A 573 -20.50 0.76 -26.39
C THR A 573 -20.93 0.82 -24.92
N ALA A 574 -20.00 1.15 -24.03
CA ALA A 574 -20.30 1.31 -22.61
C ALA A 574 -21.40 2.36 -22.36
N ASP A 575 -21.39 3.47 -23.10
CA ASP A 575 -22.40 4.54 -23.02
C ASP A 575 -23.80 4.01 -23.37
N GLN A 576 -23.90 3.21 -24.45
CA GLN A 576 -25.16 2.58 -24.85
C GLN A 576 -25.66 1.58 -23.79
N VAL A 577 -24.74 0.83 -23.17
CA VAL A 577 -25.06 -0.12 -22.10
C VAL A 577 -25.58 0.61 -20.87
N MET A 578 -24.90 1.66 -20.44
CA MET A 578 -25.31 2.46 -19.27
C MET A 578 -26.68 3.12 -19.49
N LEU A 579 -26.94 3.69 -20.67
CA LEU A 579 -28.27 4.20 -21.02
C LEU A 579 -29.35 3.10 -21.00
N SER A 580 -29.04 1.94 -21.56
CA SER A 580 -29.95 0.79 -21.58
C SER A 580 -30.25 0.26 -20.16
N MET A 581 -29.30 0.35 -19.23
CA MET A 581 -29.51 -0.03 -17.82
C MET A 581 -30.54 0.85 -17.12
N VAL A 582 -30.54 2.16 -17.39
CA VAL A 582 -31.55 3.09 -16.85
C VAL A 582 -32.90 2.89 -17.52
N GLU A 583 -32.89 2.72 -18.84
CA GLU A 583 -34.13 2.63 -19.61
C GLU A 583 -34.87 1.30 -19.36
N ASN A 584 -34.12 0.20 -19.25
CA ASN A 584 -34.66 -1.16 -19.18
C ASN A 584 -34.01 -1.98 -18.05
N PRO A 585 -34.12 -1.55 -16.78
CA PRO A 585 -33.43 -2.19 -15.66
C PRO A 585 -33.83 -3.66 -15.49
N PHE A 586 -35.08 -4.00 -15.77
CA PHE A 586 -35.58 -5.38 -15.71
C PHE A 586 -34.86 -6.33 -16.67
N LEU A 587 -34.47 -5.87 -17.87
CA LEU A 587 -33.72 -6.70 -18.82
C LEU A 587 -32.33 -7.02 -18.26
N TRP A 588 -31.65 -6.01 -17.72
CA TRP A 588 -30.31 -6.15 -17.15
C TRP A 588 -30.29 -6.93 -15.84
N TYR A 589 -31.38 -6.92 -15.07
CA TYR A 589 -31.55 -7.77 -13.89
C TYR A 589 -31.42 -9.27 -14.23
N ASN A 590 -31.87 -9.64 -15.43
CA ASN A 590 -31.85 -11.00 -15.96
C ASN A 590 -30.70 -11.29 -16.93
N THR A 591 -29.89 -10.27 -17.27
CA THR A 591 -28.81 -10.39 -18.25
C THR A 591 -27.55 -10.96 -17.59
N PRO A 592 -26.97 -12.07 -18.08
CA PRO A 592 -25.72 -12.61 -17.52
C PRO A 592 -24.54 -11.71 -17.88
N ILE A 593 -24.19 -10.80 -16.97
CA ILE A 593 -23.12 -9.82 -17.16
C ILE A 593 -22.09 -9.86 -16.03
N ILE A 594 -22.44 -10.36 -14.85
CA ILE A 594 -21.54 -10.44 -13.69
C ILE A 594 -20.51 -11.51 -13.97
N TYR A 595 -19.24 -11.12 -14.12
CA TYR A 595 -18.15 -12.03 -14.43
C TYR A 595 -17.84 -12.97 -13.26
N LEU A 596 -17.86 -14.28 -13.52
CA LEU A 596 -17.50 -15.30 -12.55
C LEU A 596 -16.08 -15.79 -12.80
N LYS A 597 -15.18 -15.55 -11.86
CA LYS A 597 -13.78 -15.99 -11.96
C LYS A 597 -13.69 -17.52 -12.06
N ARG A 598 -12.82 -18.01 -12.95
CA ARG A 598 -12.59 -19.46 -13.13
C ARG A 598 -11.94 -20.06 -11.89
N GLY A 599 -12.39 -21.25 -11.48
CA GLY A 599 -11.84 -22.00 -10.33
C GLY A 599 -12.60 -21.81 -9.01
N ASN A 600 -13.67 -21.01 -8.98
CA ASN A 600 -14.58 -20.91 -7.84
C ASN A 600 -15.95 -21.51 -8.18
N ASP A 601 -16.08 -22.82 -7.96
CA ASP A 601 -17.30 -23.56 -8.27
C ASP A 601 -18.41 -23.29 -7.25
N SER A 602 -18.06 -22.82 -6.05
CA SER A 602 -19.04 -22.52 -5.01
C SER A 602 -19.91 -21.33 -5.35
N ILE A 603 -19.33 -20.24 -5.88
CA ILE A 603 -20.11 -19.07 -6.32
C ILE A 603 -21.09 -19.49 -7.43
N ARG A 604 -20.66 -20.34 -8.38
CA ARG A 604 -21.53 -20.86 -9.45
C ARG A 604 -22.66 -21.72 -8.91
N LYS A 605 -22.35 -22.60 -7.96
CA LYS A 605 -23.35 -23.44 -7.28
C LYS A 605 -24.36 -22.60 -6.51
N ILE A 606 -23.92 -21.56 -5.79
CA ILE A 606 -24.80 -20.64 -5.04
C ILE A 606 -25.67 -19.81 -5.99
N ALA A 607 -25.08 -19.31 -7.08
CA ALA A 607 -25.80 -18.59 -8.14
C ALA A 607 -26.76 -19.49 -8.95
N GLY A 608 -26.63 -20.81 -8.85
CA GLY A 608 -27.45 -21.77 -9.61
C GLY A 608 -27.13 -21.78 -11.10
N VAL A 609 -25.88 -21.50 -11.48
CA VAL A 609 -25.41 -21.51 -12.88
C VAL A 609 -24.47 -22.70 -13.15
N GLY A 610 -24.32 -23.08 -14.41
CA GLY A 610 -23.44 -24.18 -14.82
C GLY A 610 -21.98 -23.97 -14.38
N ILE A 611 -21.25 -25.06 -14.16
CA ILE A 611 -19.87 -25.00 -13.63
C ILE A 611 -18.89 -24.28 -14.56
N ASP A 612 -19.16 -24.30 -15.88
CA ASP A 612 -18.38 -23.59 -16.89
C ASP A 612 -18.94 -22.19 -17.21
N ALA A 613 -19.98 -21.74 -16.50
CA ALA A 613 -20.58 -20.42 -16.74
C ALA A 613 -19.54 -19.31 -16.49
N LYS A 614 -19.36 -18.46 -17.49
CA LYS A 614 -18.47 -17.30 -17.41
C LYS A 614 -19.14 -16.10 -16.73
N TYR A 615 -20.46 -16.00 -16.85
CA TYR A 615 -21.25 -14.89 -16.31
C TYR A 615 -22.49 -15.41 -15.56
N ALA A 616 -22.95 -14.63 -14.59
CA ALA A 616 -24.25 -14.78 -13.94
C ALA A 616 -25.07 -13.50 -14.10
N ALA A 617 -26.40 -13.63 -14.03
CA ALA A 617 -27.30 -12.49 -13.96
C ALA A 617 -27.43 -12.01 -12.50
N LEU A 618 -27.94 -10.80 -12.31
CA LEU A 618 -28.14 -10.24 -10.97
C LEU A 618 -29.13 -11.08 -10.16
N VAL A 619 -30.22 -11.51 -10.79
CA VAL A 619 -31.25 -12.39 -10.19
C VAL A 619 -30.67 -13.68 -9.59
N ASN A 620 -29.56 -14.20 -10.12
CA ASN A 620 -28.97 -15.44 -9.63
C ASN A 620 -28.49 -15.33 -8.17
N PHE A 621 -28.18 -14.13 -7.69
CA PHE A 621 -27.65 -13.89 -6.36
C PHE A 621 -28.71 -13.65 -5.27
N PHE A 622 -29.99 -13.64 -5.64
CA PHE A 622 -31.12 -13.50 -4.74
C PHE A 622 -31.96 -14.79 -4.74
N ASP A 623 -32.52 -15.17 -3.60
CA ASP A 623 -33.49 -16.28 -3.51
C ASP A 623 -34.92 -15.82 -3.84
N ALA A 624 -35.89 -16.73 -3.73
CA ALA A 624 -37.28 -16.43 -4.09
C ALA A 624 -37.93 -15.41 -3.14
N GLU A 625 -37.43 -15.33 -1.91
CA GLU A 625 -37.83 -14.40 -0.86
C GLU A 625 -37.08 -13.06 -0.94
N GLY A 626 -36.12 -12.92 -1.86
CA GLY A 626 -35.32 -11.70 -2.06
C GLY A 626 -34.09 -11.59 -1.15
N ASN A 627 -33.75 -12.62 -0.38
CA ASN A 627 -32.55 -12.60 0.45
C ASN A 627 -31.28 -12.76 -0.40
N TYR A 628 -30.22 -12.06 0.02
CA TYR A 628 -28.95 -12.10 -0.67
C TYR A 628 -28.15 -13.36 -0.31
N LYS A 629 -27.89 -14.22 -1.31
CA LYS A 629 -27.32 -15.56 -1.12
C LYS A 629 -25.86 -15.58 -0.65
N LEU A 630 -25.08 -14.52 -0.89
CA LEU A 630 -23.67 -14.46 -0.50
C LEU A 630 -23.46 -13.99 0.95
N SER A 631 -24.48 -13.43 1.61
CA SER A 631 -24.41 -12.84 2.96
C SER A 631 -23.62 -13.67 3.97
N LYS A 632 -23.98 -14.94 4.16
CA LYS A 632 -23.33 -15.85 5.13
C LYS A 632 -21.82 -16.04 4.93
N TYR A 633 -21.34 -15.94 3.69
CA TYR A 633 -19.92 -16.12 3.36
C TYR A 633 -19.14 -14.80 3.45
N LEU A 634 -19.84 -13.66 3.36
CA LEU A 634 -19.23 -12.33 3.40
C LEU A 634 -18.82 -11.94 4.82
N ASP A 635 -19.54 -12.40 5.85
CA ASP A 635 -19.21 -12.10 7.24
C ASP A 635 -17.84 -12.69 7.63
N GLU A 636 -17.60 -13.95 7.29
CA GLU A 636 -16.31 -14.61 7.52
C GLU A 636 -15.20 -13.95 6.70
N ALA A 637 -15.47 -13.68 5.41
CA ALA A 637 -14.50 -13.06 4.51
C ALA A 637 -14.12 -11.64 4.93
N SER A 638 -15.06 -10.85 5.45
CA SER A 638 -14.84 -9.45 5.85
C SER A 638 -14.13 -9.33 7.19
N ARG A 639 -14.21 -10.35 8.05
CA ARG A 639 -13.50 -10.41 9.34
C ARG A 639 -12.08 -10.97 9.22
N ALA A 640 -11.76 -11.66 8.14
CA ALA A 640 -10.44 -12.25 7.94
C ALA A 640 -9.37 -11.16 7.73
N LYS A 641 -8.33 -11.16 8.57
CA LYS A 641 -7.17 -10.24 8.45
C LYS A 641 -6.46 -10.38 7.10
N VAL A 642 -6.40 -11.60 6.55
CA VAL A 642 -5.87 -11.90 5.22
C VAL A 642 -6.82 -12.89 4.53
N PRO A 643 -7.78 -12.40 3.73
CA PRO A 643 -8.74 -13.28 3.06
C PRO A 643 -8.03 -14.24 2.11
N ASN A 644 -8.38 -15.53 2.17
CA ASN A 644 -7.89 -16.52 1.20
C ASN A 644 -8.51 -16.28 -0.18
N GLN A 645 -8.03 -16.97 -1.22
CA GLN A 645 -8.50 -16.72 -2.60
C GLN A 645 -10.01 -16.94 -2.76
N PHE A 646 -10.59 -17.87 -2.02
CA PHE A 646 -12.03 -18.13 -2.02
C PHE A 646 -12.78 -16.93 -1.43
N GLN A 647 -12.43 -16.50 -0.21
CA GLN A 647 -13.03 -15.34 0.45
C GLN A 647 -12.92 -14.06 -0.39
N LYS A 648 -11.78 -13.83 -1.06
CA LYS A 648 -11.61 -12.71 -2.00
C LYS A 648 -12.55 -12.76 -3.18
N ASP A 649 -12.72 -13.93 -3.77
CA ASP A 649 -13.61 -14.08 -4.91
C ASP A 649 -15.07 -13.78 -4.48
N PHE A 650 -15.48 -14.12 -3.26
CA PHE A 650 -16.79 -13.72 -2.71
C PHE A 650 -16.90 -12.21 -2.51
N LEU A 651 -15.88 -11.55 -1.93
CA LEU A 651 -15.85 -10.10 -1.76
C LEU A 651 -15.90 -9.37 -3.11
N GLU A 652 -15.14 -9.82 -4.11
CA GLU A 652 -15.14 -9.24 -5.46
C GLU A 652 -16.48 -9.46 -6.16
N THR A 653 -17.05 -10.67 -6.13
CA THR A 653 -18.38 -10.92 -6.69
C THR A 653 -19.44 -10.07 -5.98
N ASN A 654 -19.36 -9.90 -4.67
CA ASN A 654 -20.25 -9.01 -3.93
C ASN A 654 -20.11 -7.54 -4.37
N ARG A 655 -18.87 -7.04 -4.58
CA ARG A 655 -18.65 -5.71 -5.15
C ARG A 655 -19.31 -5.57 -6.52
N GLN A 656 -19.20 -6.57 -7.39
CA GLN A 656 -19.81 -6.56 -8.73
C GLN A 656 -21.33 -6.60 -8.68
N VAL A 657 -21.91 -7.43 -7.81
CA VAL A 657 -23.36 -7.54 -7.58
C VAL A 657 -23.91 -6.19 -7.11
N ASN A 658 -23.32 -5.62 -6.04
CA ASN A 658 -23.79 -4.35 -5.49
C ASN A 658 -23.62 -3.20 -6.50
N LEU A 659 -22.52 -3.17 -7.24
CA LEU A 659 -22.29 -2.14 -8.26
C LEU A 659 -23.33 -2.21 -9.38
N LEU A 660 -23.64 -3.41 -9.88
CA LEU A 660 -24.69 -3.59 -10.89
C LEU A 660 -26.07 -3.26 -10.30
N TYR A 661 -26.37 -3.72 -9.09
CA TYR A 661 -27.61 -3.44 -8.40
C TYR A 661 -27.86 -1.93 -8.26
N SER A 662 -26.88 -1.18 -7.75
CA SER A 662 -26.95 0.28 -7.66
C SER A 662 -27.06 0.97 -9.03
N ALA A 663 -26.52 0.36 -10.09
CA ALA A 663 -26.71 0.84 -11.46
C ALA A 663 -28.15 0.71 -11.92
N LEU A 664 -28.78 -0.43 -11.67
CA LEU A 664 -30.16 -0.67 -12.09
C LEU A 664 -31.17 0.14 -11.27
N GLU A 665 -30.86 0.46 -10.02
CA GLU A 665 -31.66 1.40 -9.21
C GLU A 665 -31.52 2.85 -9.65
N GLY A 666 -30.54 3.19 -10.50
CA GLY A 666 -30.30 4.56 -10.92
C GLY A 666 -29.56 5.43 -9.88
N ARG A 667 -29.21 4.88 -8.70
CA ARG A 667 -28.50 5.63 -7.63
C ARG A 667 -27.10 6.10 -8.02
N ILE A 668 -26.44 5.41 -8.96
CA ILE A 668 -25.10 5.80 -9.40
C ILE A 668 -25.08 7.00 -10.35
N PHE A 669 -26.23 7.46 -10.87
CA PHE A 669 -26.35 8.50 -11.89
C PHE A 669 -26.34 9.91 -11.28
N ARG A 670 -25.24 10.23 -10.58
CA ARG A 670 -25.07 11.50 -9.86
C ARG A 670 -24.71 12.64 -10.81
N PHE A 671 -25.71 13.10 -11.55
CA PHE A 671 -25.60 14.17 -12.55
C PHE A 671 -26.00 15.56 -12.05
N PHE A 672 -26.73 15.63 -10.92
CA PHE A 672 -27.41 16.83 -10.50
C PHE A 672 -26.73 17.45 -9.27
N PRO A 673 -25.96 18.55 -9.43
CA PRO A 673 -25.45 19.31 -8.29
C PRO A 673 -26.59 19.81 -7.39
N ILE A 674 -26.39 19.72 -6.08
CA ILE A 674 -27.23 20.38 -5.07
C ILE A 674 -26.89 21.88 -5.08
N PRO A 675 -27.86 22.78 -5.30
CA PRO A 675 -27.61 24.22 -5.28
C PRO A 675 -27.05 24.70 -3.93
N LYS A 676 -25.92 25.43 -3.96
CA LYS A 676 -25.24 26.01 -2.79
C LYS A 676 -24.78 25.00 -1.72
N ASP A 677 -24.58 23.74 -2.10
CA ASP A 677 -23.98 22.75 -1.21
C ASP A 677 -22.50 23.07 -0.95
N GLU A 678 -22.09 23.11 0.33
CA GLU A 678 -20.73 23.48 0.74
C GLU A 678 -19.67 22.50 0.22
N ASN A 679 -20.04 21.21 0.06
CA ASN A 679 -19.15 20.15 -0.39
C ASN A 679 -19.35 19.80 -1.87
N ASN A 680 -20.05 20.63 -2.65
CA ASN A 680 -20.35 20.39 -4.06
C ASN A 680 -20.90 18.96 -4.33
N LYS A 681 -21.81 18.47 -3.48
CA LYS A 681 -22.44 17.16 -3.62
C LYS A 681 -23.37 17.12 -4.83
N TRP A 682 -23.24 16.06 -5.63
CA TRP A 682 -24.12 15.76 -6.75
C TRP A 682 -24.91 14.51 -6.44
N ILE A 683 -26.17 14.49 -6.87
CA ILE A 683 -27.10 13.41 -6.58
C ILE A 683 -27.68 12.82 -7.86
N SER A 684 -28.18 11.60 -7.74
CA SER A 684 -29.14 11.04 -8.68
C SER A 684 -30.55 11.56 -8.40
N SER A 685 -31.45 11.45 -9.39
CA SER A 685 -32.88 11.74 -9.18
C SER A 685 -33.51 10.86 -8.08
N PHE A 686 -32.96 9.67 -7.86
CA PHE A 686 -33.40 8.72 -6.83
C PHE A 686 -32.93 9.08 -5.41
N GLU A 687 -31.88 9.89 -5.28
CA GLU A 687 -31.39 10.40 -4.00
C GLU A 687 -32.05 11.74 -3.61
N LEU A 688 -33.03 12.23 -4.40
CA LEU A 688 -33.66 13.54 -4.19
C LEU A 688 -34.32 13.67 -2.80
N GLY A 689 -34.98 12.62 -2.32
CA GLY A 689 -35.61 12.61 -1.00
C GLY A 689 -34.64 12.74 0.17
N GLU A 690 -33.36 12.41 -0.05
CA GLU A 690 -32.28 12.48 0.94
C GLU A 690 -31.47 13.79 0.82
N SER A 691 -31.76 14.62 -0.19
CA SER A 691 -30.91 15.77 -0.59
C SER A 691 -31.25 17.10 0.07
N GLY A 692 -32.44 17.23 0.65
CA GLY A 692 -32.95 18.51 1.18
C GLY A 692 -33.29 19.57 0.12
N MET A 693 -33.23 19.25 -1.18
CA MET A 693 -33.63 20.17 -2.25
C MET A 693 -35.15 20.46 -2.21
N THR A 694 -35.53 21.72 -2.47
CA THR A 694 -36.93 22.16 -2.50
C THR A 694 -37.19 23.12 -3.66
N GLY A 695 -38.46 23.35 -4.00
CA GLY A 695 -38.85 24.31 -5.04
C GLY A 695 -38.60 23.84 -6.47
N MET A 696 -38.41 24.80 -7.39
CA MET A 696 -38.35 24.53 -8.84
C MET A 696 -37.19 23.61 -9.25
N ASP A 697 -36.06 23.67 -8.57
CA ASP A 697 -34.89 22.83 -8.88
C ASP A 697 -35.17 21.35 -8.54
N SER A 698 -35.86 21.09 -7.42
CA SER A 698 -36.34 19.74 -7.06
C SER A 698 -37.31 19.20 -8.10
N THR A 699 -38.26 20.01 -8.56
CA THR A 699 -39.22 19.61 -9.60
C THR A 699 -38.51 19.27 -10.92
N TYR A 700 -37.52 20.09 -11.31
CA TYR A 700 -36.71 19.83 -12.49
C TYR A 700 -35.97 18.49 -12.39
N VAL A 701 -35.21 18.27 -11.30
CA VAL A 701 -34.44 17.02 -11.10
C VAL A 701 -35.36 15.78 -11.07
N SER A 702 -36.54 15.89 -10.45
CA SER A 702 -37.51 14.79 -10.38
C SER A 702 -38.11 14.40 -11.73
N SER A 703 -38.23 15.33 -12.68
CA SER A 703 -38.98 15.11 -13.93
C SER A 703 -38.08 14.97 -15.16
N VAL A 704 -36.91 15.61 -15.18
CA VAL A 704 -36.04 15.68 -16.37
C VAL A 704 -35.55 14.32 -16.84
N VAL A 705 -35.30 13.38 -15.91
CA VAL A 705 -34.86 12.02 -16.25
C VAL A 705 -35.99 11.24 -16.93
N ASP A 706 -37.22 11.33 -16.43
CA ASP A 706 -38.37 10.66 -17.02
C ASP A 706 -38.69 11.20 -18.42
N VAL A 707 -38.62 12.53 -18.59
CA VAL A 707 -38.77 13.19 -19.88
C VAL A 707 -37.68 12.74 -20.86
N PHE A 708 -36.42 12.69 -20.41
CA PHE A 708 -35.31 12.19 -21.23
C PHE A 708 -35.53 10.75 -21.70
N LEU A 709 -35.95 9.85 -20.80
CA LEU A 709 -36.21 8.45 -21.14
C LEU A 709 -37.43 8.28 -22.07
N GLN A 710 -38.44 9.15 -21.95
CA GLN A 710 -39.54 9.19 -22.91
C GLN A 710 -39.06 9.61 -24.31
N GLU A 711 -38.33 10.72 -24.41
CA GLU A 711 -37.83 11.22 -25.70
C GLU A 711 -36.86 10.24 -26.38
N ILE A 712 -36.02 9.51 -25.62
CA ILE A 712 -35.19 8.43 -26.19
C ILE A 712 -36.06 7.31 -26.80
N ARG A 713 -37.14 6.90 -26.12
CA ARG A 713 -38.03 5.85 -26.63
C ARG A 713 -38.69 6.27 -27.94
N GLU A 714 -39.14 7.52 -28.03
CA GLU A 714 -39.70 8.10 -29.26
C GLU A 714 -38.65 8.26 -30.37
N ALA A 715 -37.44 8.71 -30.01
CA ALA A 715 -36.31 8.87 -30.93
C ALA A 715 -35.87 7.54 -31.57
N LYS A 716 -35.93 6.42 -30.84
CA LYS A 716 -35.59 5.10 -31.37
C LYS A 716 -36.57 4.61 -32.45
N VAL A 717 -37.84 5.02 -32.37
CA VAL A 717 -38.86 4.67 -33.37
C VAL A 717 -38.79 5.62 -34.57
N SER A 718 -38.66 6.92 -34.31
CA SER A 718 -38.66 7.96 -35.36
C SER A 718 -37.31 8.14 -36.06
N GLY A 719 -36.21 7.72 -35.44
CA GLY A 719 -34.84 8.00 -35.87
C GLY A 719 -34.36 9.43 -35.59
N ASN A 720 -35.18 10.29 -34.97
CA ASN A 720 -34.83 11.68 -34.67
C ASN A 720 -34.55 11.89 -33.19
N TYR A 721 -33.30 12.24 -32.85
CA TYR A 721 -32.84 12.44 -31.47
C TYR A 721 -32.81 13.91 -31.02
N GLU A 722 -33.28 14.86 -31.84
CA GLU A 722 -33.14 16.30 -31.58
C GLU A 722 -33.73 16.73 -30.22
N ASN A 723 -34.90 16.22 -29.84
CA ASN A 723 -35.52 16.54 -28.55
C ASN A 723 -34.73 15.95 -27.37
N ALA A 724 -34.33 14.69 -27.47
CA ALA A 724 -33.49 14.04 -26.46
C ALA A 724 -32.14 14.79 -26.29
N GLU A 725 -31.55 15.28 -27.39
CA GLU A 725 -30.35 16.11 -27.36
C GLU A 725 -30.59 17.46 -26.66
N LYS A 726 -31.74 18.10 -26.85
CA LYS A 726 -32.13 19.32 -26.11
C LYS A 726 -32.23 19.07 -24.60
N ILE A 727 -32.75 17.91 -24.18
CA ILE A 727 -32.81 17.54 -22.76
C ILE A 727 -31.40 17.31 -22.19
N LEU A 728 -30.51 16.61 -22.91
CA LEU A 728 -29.11 16.47 -22.49
C LEU A 728 -28.40 17.82 -22.37
N GLN A 729 -28.64 18.75 -23.30
CA GLN A 729 -28.13 20.11 -23.21
C GLN A 729 -28.68 20.84 -21.98
N SER A 730 -29.96 20.67 -21.65
CA SER A 730 -30.57 21.23 -20.44
C SER A 730 -29.88 20.71 -19.18
N ILE A 731 -29.61 19.39 -19.09
CA ILE A 731 -28.88 18.79 -17.96
C ILE A 731 -27.46 19.39 -17.89
N GLY A 732 -26.76 19.50 -19.02
CA GLY A 732 -25.43 20.12 -19.07
C GLY A 732 -25.44 21.60 -18.66
N GLN A 733 -26.49 22.36 -18.99
CA GLN A 733 -26.66 23.74 -18.54
C GLN A 733 -26.93 23.81 -17.02
N TYR A 734 -27.72 22.89 -16.48
CA TYR A 734 -27.93 22.76 -15.04
C TYR A 734 -26.61 22.49 -14.31
N GLN A 735 -25.78 21.57 -14.82
CA GLN A 735 -24.43 21.29 -14.31
C GLN A 735 -23.54 22.54 -14.33
N LYS A 736 -23.53 23.29 -15.44
CA LYS A 736 -22.78 24.54 -15.55
C LYS A 736 -23.28 25.62 -14.60
N LYS A 737 -24.58 25.68 -14.31
CA LYS A 737 -25.18 26.69 -13.44
C LYS A 737 -24.87 26.45 -11.96
N PHE A 738 -25.03 25.21 -11.50
CA PHE A 738 -24.97 24.88 -10.07
C PHE A 738 -23.68 24.14 -9.65
N GLY A 739 -22.95 23.54 -10.60
CA GLY A 739 -21.73 22.76 -10.35
C GLY A 739 -20.45 23.41 -10.90
N ALA A 740 -20.46 24.69 -11.27
CA ALA A 740 -19.37 25.38 -11.95
C ALA A 740 -18.00 25.26 -11.26
N ASN A 741 -17.99 25.20 -9.92
CA ASN A 741 -16.77 25.18 -9.11
C ASN A 741 -15.94 23.89 -9.29
N VAL A 742 -16.59 22.77 -9.60
CA VAL A 742 -15.96 21.44 -9.70
C VAL A 742 -16.07 20.83 -11.10
N LEU A 743 -16.79 21.49 -12.02
CA LEU A 743 -17.01 20.99 -13.37
C LEU A 743 -15.72 21.05 -14.22
N PRO A 744 -15.23 19.92 -14.77
CA PRO A 744 -14.09 19.93 -15.68
C PRO A 744 -14.35 20.75 -16.95
N SER A 745 -13.29 21.34 -17.51
CA SER A 745 -13.40 22.07 -18.78
C SER A 745 -13.83 21.16 -19.94
N GLU A 746 -14.52 21.69 -20.94
CA GLU A 746 -14.95 20.91 -22.11
C GLU A 746 -13.78 20.25 -22.86
N ARG A 747 -12.60 20.90 -22.86
CA ARG A 747 -11.37 20.31 -23.42
C ARG A 747 -10.93 19.08 -22.64
N HIS A 748 -10.99 19.15 -21.30
CA HIS A 748 -10.61 18.03 -20.43
C HIS A 748 -11.53 16.82 -20.68
N VAL A 749 -12.85 17.04 -20.70
CA VAL A 749 -13.84 16.00 -21.03
C VAL A 749 -13.56 15.35 -22.38
N LYS A 750 -13.32 16.15 -23.44
CA LYS A 750 -13.02 15.61 -24.77
C LYS A 750 -11.74 14.78 -24.80
N VAL A 751 -10.67 15.23 -24.13
CA VAL A 751 -9.40 14.48 -24.08
C VAL A 751 -9.57 13.17 -23.33
N GLU A 752 -10.32 13.14 -22.23
CA GLU A 752 -10.59 11.91 -21.48
C GLU A 752 -11.42 10.90 -22.29
N VAL A 753 -12.47 11.36 -22.98
CA VAL A 753 -13.25 10.51 -23.88
C VAL A 753 -12.38 9.94 -25.01
N MET A 754 -11.50 10.76 -25.61
CA MET A 754 -10.55 10.29 -26.62
C MET A 754 -9.54 9.28 -26.06
N TYR A 755 -9.04 9.52 -24.85
CA TYR A 755 -8.12 8.62 -24.16
C TYR A 755 -8.74 7.23 -23.98
N ASN A 756 -9.99 7.16 -23.50
CA ASN A 756 -10.73 5.91 -23.35
C ASN A 756 -11.00 5.22 -24.70
N LYS A 757 -11.35 6.01 -25.73
CA LYS A 757 -11.69 5.49 -27.06
C LYS A 757 -10.51 4.83 -27.76
N TYR A 758 -9.32 5.43 -27.67
CA TYR A 758 -8.12 4.90 -28.32
C TYR A 758 -7.42 3.81 -27.51
N ASP A 759 -7.46 3.90 -26.18
CA ASP A 759 -6.86 2.96 -25.23
C ASP A 759 -5.48 2.44 -25.70
N ILE A 760 -4.53 3.39 -25.79
CA ILE A 760 -3.22 3.18 -26.39
C ILE A 760 -2.51 1.98 -25.73
N PHE A 761 -2.55 1.91 -24.40
CA PHE A 761 -1.80 0.93 -23.61
C PHE A 761 -2.27 -0.52 -23.86
N LYS A 762 -3.58 -0.74 -24.05
CA LYS A 762 -4.15 -2.06 -24.32
C LYS A 762 -3.67 -2.68 -25.63
N LYS A 763 -3.37 -1.88 -26.66
CA LYS A 763 -2.82 -2.40 -27.93
C LYS A 763 -1.31 -2.37 -27.98
N LEU A 764 -0.69 -1.41 -27.29
CA LEU A 764 0.75 -1.14 -27.35
C LEU A 764 1.60 -2.35 -26.92
N PHE A 765 1.15 -3.13 -25.91
CA PHE A 765 1.88 -4.33 -25.49
C PHE A 765 2.03 -5.33 -26.66
N SER A 766 0.98 -5.54 -27.45
CA SER A 766 1.00 -6.48 -28.57
C SER A 766 1.94 -6.02 -29.69
N TYR A 767 1.97 -4.72 -29.97
CA TYR A 767 2.87 -4.16 -30.99
C TYR A 767 4.33 -4.26 -30.58
N TYR A 768 4.65 -3.98 -29.31
CA TYR A 768 5.99 -4.21 -28.79
C TYR A 768 6.37 -5.68 -28.80
N MET A 769 5.44 -6.58 -28.50
CA MET A 769 5.67 -8.03 -28.53
C MET A 769 6.12 -8.49 -29.92
N TYR A 770 5.35 -8.13 -30.95
CA TYR A 770 5.63 -8.53 -32.32
C TYR A 770 6.94 -7.90 -32.80
N ALA A 771 7.13 -6.60 -32.59
CA ALA A 771 8.35 -5.91 -33.01
C ALA A 771 9.61 -6.46 -32.29
N GLY A 772 9.52 -6.66 -30.98
CA GLY A 772 10.62 -7.15 -30.15
C GLY A 772 11.01 -8.59 -30.48
N THR A 773 10.03 -9.50 -30.56
CA THR A 773 10.28 -10.92 -30.86
C THR A 773 10.83 -11.12 -32.27
N LEU A 774 10.24 -10.47 -33.27
CA LEU A 774 10.73 -10.56 -34.65
C LEU A 774 12.14 -9.98 -34.77
N MET A 775 12.40 -8.82 -34.17
CA MET A 775 13.75 -8.24 -34.16
C MET A 775 14.76 -9.16 -33.46
N PHE A 776 14.36 -9.82 -32.36
CA PHE A 776 15.23 -10.76 -31.64
C PHE A 776 15.59 -11.97 -32.51
N ILE A 777 14.61 -12.56 -33.23
CA ILE A 777 14.85 -13.65 -34.18
C ILE A 777 15.80 -13.20 -35.30
N LEU A 778 15.56 -12.04 -35.90
CA LEU A 778 16.42 -11.50 -36.96
C LEU A 778 17.87 -11.29 -36.47
N LEU A 779 18.06 -10.86 -35.22
CA LEU A 779 19.38 -10.68 -34.63
C LEU A 779 20.08 -12.02 -34.34
N ILE A 780 19.35 -13.05 -33.91
CA ILE A 780 19.91 -14.39 -33.78
C ILE A 780 20.38 -14.89 -35.16
N VAL A 781 19.56 -14.72 -36.20
CA VAL A 781 19.95 -15.06 -37.57
C VAL A 781 21.19 -14.27 -38.00
N GLN A 782 21.29 -12.98 -37.63
CA GLN A 782 22.43 -12.13 -37.96
C GLN A 782 23.75 -12.62 -37.37
N ILE A 783 23.71 -13.24 -36.17
CA ILE A 783 24.92 -13.82 -35.55
C ILE A 783 25.52 -14.93 -36.44
N PHE A 784 24.69 -15.66 -37.18
CA PHE A 784 25.10 -16.76 -38.04
C PHE A 784 25.27 -16.35 -39.52
N ARG A 785 24.44 -15.44 -40.03
CA ARG A 785 24.43 -15.00 -41.44
C ARG A 785 24.11 -13.49 -41.52
N ASP A 786 25.07 -12.69 -41.98
CA ASP A 786 24.85 -11.25 -42.19
C ASP A 786 24.58 -10.94 -43.67
N SER A 787 23.44 -10.31 -43.98
CA SER A 787 23.03 -9.96 -45.35
C SER A 787 22.43 -8.55 -45.41
N LYS A 788 22.45 -7.92 -46.60
CA LYS A 788 21.90 -6.56 -46.79
C LYS A 788 20.41 -6.48 -46.44
N SER A 789 19.62 -7.47 -46.85
CA SER A 789 18.19 -7.57 -46.53
C SER A 789 17.97 -7.64 -45.02
N LEU A 790 18.73 -8.49 -44.32
CA LEU A 790 18.62 -8.64 -42.87
C LEU A 790 18.94 -7.34 -42.12
N ARG A 791 19.99 -6.62 -42.55
CA ARG A 791 20.33 -5.30 -41.98
C ARG A 791 19.23 -4.26 -42.21
N ILE A 792 18.60 -4.25 -43.38
CA ILE A 792 17.47 -3.35 -43.67
C ILE A 792 16.28 -3.70 -42.77
N SER A 793 15.90 -4.97 -42.67
CA SER A 793 14.80 -5.41 -41.81
C SER A 793 15.03 -5.04 -40.34
N ILE A 794 16.24 -5.25 -39.81
CA ILE A 794 16.58 -4.86 -38.42
C ILE A 794 16.43 -3.35 -38.22
N ASN A 795 16.84 -2.53 -39.20
CA ASN A 795 16.68 -1.07 -39.12
C ASN A 795 15.21 -0.64 -39.18
N VAL A 796 14.37 -1.30 -39.98
CA VAL A 796 12.92 -1.04 -40.02
C VAL A 796 12.31 -1.30 -38.64
N PHE A 797 12.57 -2.46 -38.04
CA PHE A 797 12.09 -2.79 -36.69
C PHE A 797 12.62 -1.81 -35.63
N LYS A 798 13.87 -1.35 -35.76
CA LYS A 798 14.44 -0.32 -34.90
C LYS A 798 13.64 0.98 -34.93
N TYR A 799 13.32 1.51 -36.10
CA TYR A 799 12.53 2.74 -36.22
C TYR A 799 11.08 2.53 -35.77
N LEU A 800 10.51 1.34 -36.04
CA LEU A 800 9.19 0.97 -35.53
C LEU A 800 9.14 1.00 -34.00
N ILE A 801 10.15 0.43 -33.33
CA ILE A 801 10.25 0.44 -31.86
C ILE A 801 10.34 1.87 -31.30
N ILE A 802 11.09 2.75 -31.97
CA ILE A 802 11.18 4.17 -31.60
C ILE A 802 9.81 4.87 -31.75
N ALA A 803 9.07 4.58 -32.83
CA ALA A 803 7.72 5.10 -33.03
C ALA A 803 6.74 4.58 -31.97
N LEU A 804 6.80 3.30 -31.61
CA LEU A 804 6.01 2.73 -30.51
C LEU A 804 6.35 3.40 -29.17
N PHE A 805 7.62 3.73 -28.92
CA PHE A 805 8.05 4.47 -27.73
C PHE A 805 7.54 5.92 -27.70
N ALA A 806 7.46 6.58 -28.86
CA ALA A 806 6.79 7.88 -28.95
C ALA A 806 5.29 7.78 -28.61
N LEU A 807 4.60 6.76 -29.12
CA LEU A 807 3.19 6.50 -28.76
C LEU A 807 3.01 6.18 -27.27
N HIS A 808 3.92 5.40 -26.68
CA HIS A 808 3.94 5.15 -25.24
C HIS A 808 4.03 6.47 -24.45
N THR A 809 4.95 7.33 -24.84
CA THR A 809 5.17 8.64 -24.19
C THR A 809 3.93 9.53 -24.30
N LEU A 810 3.31 9.59 -25.49
CA LEU A 810 2.07 10.33 -25.69
C LEU A 810 0.90 9.79 -24.84
N GLY A 811 0.81 8.46 -24.67
CA GLY A 811 -0.18 7.83 -23.80
C GLY A 811 -0.02 8.24 -22.32
N LEU A 812 1.22 8.32 -21.83
CA LEU A 812 1.51 8.78 -20.47
C LEU A 812 1.18 10.26 -20.29
N VAL A 813 1.53 11.12 -21.27
CA VAL A 813 1.20 12.55 -21.25
C VAL A 813 -0.31 12.77 -21.26
N ALA A 814 -1.06 12.01 -22.07
CA ALA A 814 -2.51 12.05 -22.08
C ALA A 814 -3.10 11.64 -20.72
N ARG A 815 -2.59 10.57 -20.11
CA ARG A 815 -3.03 10.13 -18.77
C ARG A 815 -2.71 11.16 -17.69
N TRP A 816 -1.54 11.78 -17.71
CA TRP A 816 -1.18 12.89 -16.80
C TRP A 816 -2.20 14.02 -16.92
N TYR A 817 -2.51 14.46 -18.14
CA TYR A 817 -3.48 15.53 -18.35
C TYR A 817 -4.90 15.20 -17.85
N VAL A 818 -5.34 13.94 -18.00
CA VAL A 818 -6.67 13.47 -17.57
C VAL A 818 -6.75 13.27 -16.05
N SER A 819 -5.70 12.73 -15.43
CA SER A 819 -5.68 12.49 -13.98
C SER A 819 -5.42 13.74 -13.15
N GLY A 820 -4.81 14.77 -13.74
CA GLY A 820 -4.41 15.99 -13.02
C GLY A 820 -3.13 15.84 -12.20
N HIS A 821 -2.56 14.64 -12.13
CA HIS A 821 -1.30 14.33 -11.45
C HIS A 821 -0.40 13.44 -12.33
N ALA A 822 0.86 13.28 -11.94
CA ALA A 822 1.76 12.42 -12.71
C ALA A 822 1.33 10.93 -12.63
N PRO A 823 1.43 10.16 -13.73
CA PRO A 823 0.85 8.82 -13.84
C PRO A 823 1.77 7.75 -13.24
N TRP A 824 1.99 7.81 -11.92
CA TRP A 824 2.69 6.81 -11.12
C TRP A 824 2.16 6.76 -9.68
N SER A 825 0.87 7.07 -9.50
CA SER A 825 0.22 7.11 -8.18
C SER A 825 -0.26 5.73 -7.71
N ASP A 826 -0.67 4.89 -8.65
CA ASP A 826 -1.18 3.54 -8.41
C ASP A 826 -0.30 2.44 -9.06
N ALA A 827 -0.65 1.17 -8.84
CA ALA A 827 0.08 0.02 -9.36
C ALA A 827 0.02 -0.10 -10.90
N TYR A 828 -1.12 0.20 -11.53
CA TYR A 828 -1.29 0.18 -12.98
C TYR A 828 -0.42 1.27 -13.62
N GLU A 829 -0.54 2.50 -13.11
CA GLU A 829 0.24 3.67 -13.51
C GLU A 829 1.75 3.46 -13.37
N SER A 830 2.17 2.92 -12.23
CA SER A 830 3.56 2.57 -12.01
C SER A 830 4.05 1.51 -13.01
N MET A 831 3.26 0.49 -13.35
CA MET A 831 3.68 -0.55 -14.31
C MET A 831 3.83 -0.05 -15.74
N ILE A 832 2.91 0.80 -16.22
CA ILE A 832 3.08 1.45 -17.53
C ILE A 832 4.34 2.33 -17.54
N TYR A 833 4.62 3.04 -16.44
CA TYR A 833 5.83 3.84 -16.30
C TYR A 833 7.12 3.00 -16.24
N VAL A 834 7.14 1.86 -15.53
CA VAL A 834 8.29 0.94 -15.52
C VAL A 834 8.55 0.37 -16.91
N ALA A 835 7.51 0.02 -17.67
CA ALA A 835 7.67 -0.42 -19.06
C ALA A 835 8.27 0.69 -19.93
N TRP A 836 7.81 1.94 -19.75
CA TRP A 836 8.37 3.10 -20.42
C TRP A 836 9.85 3.31 -20.05
N ALA A 837 10.20 3.27 -18.76
CA ALA A 837 11.58 3.42 -18.30
C ALA A 837 12.48 2.30 -18.84
N THR A 838 12.01 1.05 -18.81
CA THR A 838 12.72 -0.11 -19.39
C THR A 838 13.03 0.13 -20.86
N MET A 839 12.06 0.60 -21.64
CA MET A 839 12.25 0.89 -23.05
C MET A 839 13.15 2.10 -23.27
N PHE A 840 13.02 3.16 -22.47
CA PHE A 840 13.88 4.35 -22.52
C PHE A 840 15.35 3.98 -22.36
N PHE A 841 15.71 3.24 -21.30
CA PHE A 841 17.08 2.77 -21.08
C PHE A 841 17.50 1.74 -22.12
N GLY A 842 16.58 0.90 -22.59
CA GLY A 842 16.79 -0.01 -23.71
C GLY A 842 17.19 0.69 -25.00
N ILE A 843 16.57 1.83 -25.34
CA ILE A 843 16.95 2.68 -26.48
C ILE A 843 18.27 3.38 -26.18
N ALA A 844 18.43 3.98 -25.00
CA ALA A 844 19.62 4.75 -24.62
C ALA A 844 20.91 3.91 -24.70
N PHE A 845 20.91 2.72 -24.10
CA PHE A 845 22.03 1.78 -24.15
C PHE A 845 22.05 0.97 -25.47
N GLY A 846 20.87 0.73 -26.07
CA GLY A 846 20.71 0.03 -27.34
C GLY A 846 21.22 0.80 -28.56
N ARG A 847 21.54 2.10 -28.45
CA ARG A 847 22.23 2.87 -29.51
C ARG A 847 23.50 2.17 -30.00
N LYS A 848 24.18 1.44 -29.11
CA LYS A 848 25.42 0.70 -29.42
C LYS A 848 25.20 -0.81 -29.58
N SER A 849 24.01 -1.34 -29.25
CA SER A 849 23.69 -2.78 -29.23
C SER A 849 22.24 -3.06 -29.66
N ASN A 850 22.05 -3.62 -30.87
CA ASN A 850 20.71 -3.97 -31.35
C ASN A 850 20.05 -5.09 -30.51
N LEU A 851 20.85 -6.01 -29.97
CA LEU A 851 20.37 -7.09 -29.09
C LEU A 851 19.80 -6.57 -27.79
N THR A 852 20.41 -5.49 -27.25
CA THR A 852 19.88 -4.80 -26.08
C THR A 852 18.49 -4.24 -26.36
N MET A 853 18.31 -3.52 -27.46
CA MET A 853 17.03 -2.91 -27.81
C MET A 853 15.93 -3.95 -28.07
N ALA A 854 16.23 -5.05 -28.76
CA ALA A 854 15.26 -6.13 -29.00
C ALA A 854 14.82 -6.80 -27.68
N SER A 855 15.79 -7.11 -26.81
CA SER A 855 15.53 -7.75 -25.52
C SER A 855 14.68 -6.87 -24.60
N THR A 856 14.97 -5.56 -24.54
CA THR A 856 14.16 -4.63 -23.74
C THR A 856 12.77 -4.40 -24.31
N THR A 857 12.63 -4.39 -25.64
CA THR A 857 11.31 -4.27 -26.28
C THR A 857 10.42 -5.45 -25.90
N PHE A 858 10.98 -6.66 -25.94
CA PHE A 858 10.28 -7.87 -25.52
C PHE A 858 9.84 -7.78 -24.04
N VAL A 859 10.74 -7.37 -23.13
CA VAL A 859 10.37 -7.29 -21.71
C VAL A 859 9.43 -6.12 -21.40
N ALA A 860 9.56 -4.97 -22.06
CA ALA A 860 8.60 -3.88 -21.94
C ALA A 860 7.20 -4.33 -22.38
N SER A 861 7.10 -5.18 -23.41
CA SER A 861 5.82 -5.78 -23.81
C SER A 861 5.25 -6.72 -22.75
N MET A 862 6.09 -7.51 -22.07
CA MET A 862 5.67 -8.36 -20.94
C MET A 862 5.14 -7.53 -19.78
N ILE A 863 5.83 -6.45 -19.40
CA ILE A 863 5.41 -5.57 -18.30
C ILE A 863 4.05 -4.94 -18.64
N LEU A 864 3.89 -4.38 -19.85
CA LEU A 864 2.60 -3.83 -20.28
C LEU A 864 1.51 -4.89 -20.35
N MET A 865 1.82 -6.12 -20.78
CA MET A 865 0.85 -7.21 -20.79
C MET A 865 0.38 -7.54 -19.37
N VAL A 866 1.30 -7.63 -18.41
CA VAL A 866 0.99 -7.89 -17.00
C VAL A 866 0.16 -6.74 -16.40
N ALA A 867 0.46 -5.49 -16.76
CA ALA A 867 -0.31 -4.31 -16.35
C ALA A 867 -1.81 -4.42 -16.70
N HIS A 868 -2.16 -5.11 -17.79
CA HIS A 868 -3.54 -5.29 -18.25
C HIS A 868 -4.15 -6.63 -17.84
N TRP A 869 -3.46 -7.44 -17.03
CA TRP A 869 -4.08 -8.63 -16.44
C TRP A 869 -5.11 -8.23 -15.37
N ASN A 870 -6.09 -9.10 -15.14
CA ASN A 870 -7.34 -8.85 -14.40
C ASN A 870 -7.21 -8.41 -12.92
N TRP A 871 -6.01 -8.17 -12.40
CA TRP A 871 -5.72 -7.89 -10.99
C TRP A 871 -5.30 -6.44 -10.71
N MET A 872 -5.11 -5.60 -11.74
CA MET A 872 -4.88 -4.15 -11.59
C MET A 872 -6.07 -3.36 -12.14
N ASP A 873 -6.53 -2.33 -11.41
CA ASP A 873 -7.59 -1.44 -11.88
C ASP A 873 -6.98 -0.29 -12.70
N PRO A 874 -7.27 -0.16 -14.00
CA PRO A 874 -6.77 0.94 -14.81
C PRO A 874 -7.54 2.27 -14.59
N ALA A 875 -8.61 2.25 -13.79
CA ALA A 875 -9.40 3.44 -13.46
C ALA A 875 -8.55 4.54 -12.82
N ILE A 876 -8.87 5.79 -13.15
CA ILE A 876 -8.20 6.96 -12.56
C ILE A 876 -8.99 7.35 -11.30
N ALA A 877 -8.34 7.29 -10.14
CA ALA A 877 -8.93 7.63 -8.85
C ALA A 877 -8.40 8.98 -8.34
N ASN A 878 -9.03 9.53 -7.29
CA ASN A 878 -8.49 10.69 -6.59
C ASN A 878 -7.18 10.32 -5.87
N LEU A 879 -6.21 11.23 -5.93
CA LEU A 879 -4.90 11.07 -5.31
C LEU A 879 -5.04 11.10 -3.78
N GLN A 880 -4.33 10.26 -3.03
CA GLN A 880 -4.34 10.38 -1.56
C GLN A 880 -3.71 11.71 -1.12
N PRO A 881 -4.21 12.39 -0.06
CA PRO A 881 -3.73 13.70 0.37
C PRO A 881 -2.22 13.80 0.55
N VAL A 882 -1.60 12.76 1.11
CA VAL A 882 -0.15 12.68 1.36
C VAL A 882 0.67 12.64 0.07
N LEU A 883 0.09 12.17 -1.03
CA LEU A 883 0.75 12.04 -2.32
C LEU A 883 0.67 13.34 -3.14
N ASP A 884 -0.19 14.29 -2.77
CA ASP A 884 -0.29 15.59 -3.44
C ASP A 884 0.88 16.51 -3.03
N SER A 885 2.05 16.23 -3.61
CA SER A 885 3.31 16.87 -3.27
C SER A 885 4.25 16.89 -4.48
N TYR A 886 5.06 17.94 -4.60
CA TYR A 886 6.08 17.99 -5.65
C TYR A 886 7.11 16.86 -5.52
N TRP A 887 7.29 16.32 -4.31
CA TRP A 887 8.13 15.17 -4.06
C TRP A 887 7.65 13.91 -4.77
N LEU A 888 6.33 13.69 -4.91
CA LEU A 888 5.79 12.58 -5.69
C LEU A 888 6.34 12.62 -7.13
N MET A 889 6.46 13.81 -7.72
CA MET A 889 6.95 13.97 -9.09
C MET A 889 8.43 13.63 -9.23
N ILE A 890 9.25 13.83 -8.20
CA ILE A 890 10.70 13.67 -8.27
C ILE A 890 11.13 12.32 -7.68
N HIS A 891 10.79 12.07 -6.42
CA HIS A 891 11.19 10.86 -5.69
C HIS A 891 10.63 9.60 -6.36
N VAL A 892 9.31 9.53 -6.57
CA VAL A 892 8.65 8.33 -7.11
C VAL A 892 9.07 8.09 -8.55
N ALA A 893 9.18 9.14 -9.37
CA ALA A 893 9.67 9.02 -10.74
C ALA A 893 11.09 8.43 -10.79
N VAL A 894 12.01 8.92 -9.95
CA VAL A 894 13.39 8.43 -9.94
C VAL A 894 13.49 7.00 -9.42
N ILE A 895 12.78 6.66 -8.34
CA ILE A 895 12.85 5.33 -7.72
C ILE A 895 12.18 4.27 -8.61
N VAL A 896 10.98 4.52 -9.13
CA VAL A 896 10.29 3.59 -10.03
C VAL A 896 10.99 3.54 -11.39
N GLY A 897 11.51 4.68 -11.86
CA GLY A 897 12.34 4.75 -13.07
C GLY A 897 13.61 3.90 -12.98
N SER A 898 14.17 3.71 -11.77
CA SER A 898 15.33 2.84 -11.53
C SER A 898 15.06 1.35 -11.82
N TYR A 899 13.79 0.92 -11.82
CA TYR A 899 13.43 -0.45 -12.15
C TYR A 899 13.62 -0.74 -13.64
N GLY A 900 13.58 0.27 -14.50
CA GLY A 900 13.90 0.15 -15.93
C GLY A 900 15.31 -0.42 -16.19
N PRO A 901 16.39 0.23 -15.73
CA PRO A 901 17.74 -0.28 -15.91
C PRO A 901 18.01 -1.59 -15.14
N PHE A 902 17.34 -1.86 -14.03
CA PHE A 902 17.43 -3.19 -13.37
C PHE A 902 16.77 -4.29 -14.20
N THR A 903 15.60 -4.02 -14.78
CA THR A 903 14.91 -4.93 -15.70
C THR A 903 15.76 -5.19 -16.94
N LEU A 904 16.39 -4.14 -17.49
CA LEU A 904 17.36 -4.26 -18.57
C LEU A 904 18.56 -5.15 -18.17
N GLY A 905 19.13 -4.96 -16.97
CA GLY A 905 20.21 -5.79 -16.47
C GLY A 905 19.81 -7.26 -16.28
N MET A 906 18.60 -7.51 -15.77
CA MET A 906 18.03 -8.85 -15.63
C MET A 906 17.90 -9.54 -17.00
N ILE A 907 17.28 -8.90 -17.99
CA ILE A 907 17.08 -9.55 -19.29
C ILE A 907 18.40 -9.77 -20.03
N LEU A 908 19.34 -8.83 -19.97
CA LEU A 908 20.67 -9.03 -20.56
C LEU A 908 21.46 -10.12 -19.84
N GLY A 909 21.30 -10.26 -18.53
CA GLY A 909 21.83 -11.37 -17.76
C GLY A 909 21.28 -12.71 -18.24
N LEU A 910 19.95 -12.82 -18.41
CA LEU A 910 19.30 -14.00 -18.96
C LEU A 910 19.76 -14.32 -20.38
N VAL A 911 19.81 -13.34 -21.28
CA VAL A 911 20.31 -13.51 -22.65
C VAL A 911 21.77 -13.97 -22.63
N SER A 912 22.61 -13.43 -21.74
CA SER A 912 23.99 -13.87 -21.56
C SER A 912 24.09 -15.34 -21.13
N LEU A 913 23.20 -15.82 -20.25
CA LEU A 913 23.13 -17.24 -19.90
C LEU A 913 22.74 -18.11 -21.10
N PHE A 914 21.77 -17.68 -21.92
CA PHE A 914 21.42 -18.38 -23.16
C PHE A 914 22.57 -18.42 -24.17
N LEU A 915 23.33 -17.34 -24.33
CA LEU A 915 24.51 -17.33 -25.19
C LEU A 915 25.58 -18.32 -24.71
N ILE A 916 25.80 -18.42 -23.40
CA ILE A 916 26.71 -19.41 -22.81
C ILE A 916 26.24 -20.84 -23.14
N ILE A 917 24.94 -21.12 -23.03
CA ILE A 917 24.37 -22.43 -23.37
C ILE A 917 24.61 -22.77 -24.85
N ALA A 918 24.39 -21.79 -25.74
CA ALA A 918 24.56 -21.93 -27.19
C ALA A 918 26.04 -21.93 -27.67
N THR A 919 27.01 -21.78 -26.76
CA THR A 919 28.44 -21.73 -27.10
C THR A 919 28.97 -23.11 -27.49
N THR A 920 29.70 -23.19 -28.60
CA THR A 920 30.39 -24.38 -29.11
C THR A 920 31.83 -23.99 -29.47
N GLU A 921 32.72 -24.97 -29.66
CA GLU A 921 34.11 -24.67 -30.04
C GLU A 921 34.20 -23.82 -31.33
N LYS A 922 33.29 -24.05 -32.30
CA LYS A 922 33.27 -23.34 -33.58
C LYS A 922 32.83 -21.88 -33.51
N ASN A 923 32.03 -21.51 -32.50
CA ASN A 923 31.45 -20.16 -32.38
C ASN A 923 31.94 -19.40 -31.14
N LYS A 924 32.89 -19.97 -30.38
CA LYS A 924 33.37 -19.47 -29.08
C LYS A 924 33.83 -18.01 -29.14
N GLU A 925 34.64 -17.63 -30.13
CA GLU A 925 35.13 -16.25 -30.27
C GLU A 925 33.99 -15.24 -30.48
N LYS A 926 33.05 -15.56 -31.37
CA LYS A 926 31.87 -14.72 -31.61
C LYS A 926 30.98 -14.63 -30.38
N MET A 927 30.75 -15.75 -29.69
CA MET A 927 29.95 -15.79 -28.46
C MET A 927 30.62 -15.03 -27.32
N GLU A 928 31.95 -15.12 -27.20
CA GLU A 928 32.70 -14.39 -26.18
C GLU A 928 32.61 -12.86 -26.36
N LEU A 929 32.70 -12.37 -27.59
CA LEU A 929 32.55 -10.93 -27.88
C LEU A 929 31.13 -10.45 -27.56
N ASN A 930 30.10 -11.22 -27.91
CA ASN A 930 28.70 -10.91 -27.54
C ASN A 930 28.49 -10.96 -26.02
N LEU A 931 29.02 -11.98 -25.35
CA LEU A 931 28.95 -12.10 -23.90
C LEU A 931 29.66 -10.94 -23.19
N LYS A 932 30.83 -10.52 -23.67
CA LYS A 932 31.57 -9.37 -23.13
C LYS A 932 30.78 -8.08 -23.33
N GLU A 933 30.18 -7.87 -24.51
CA GLU A 933 29.30 -6.72 -24.76
C GLU A 933 28.12 -6.69 -23.78
N LEU A 934 27.33 -7.77 -23.71
CA LEU A 934 26.15 -7.83 -22.85
C LEU A 934 26.50 -7.68 -21.36
N THR A 935 27.59 -8.31 -20.92
CA THR A 935 28.07 -8.17 -19.53
C THR A 935 28.45 -6.71 -19.23
N THR A 936 29.08 -6.02 -20.19
CA THR A 936 29.46 -4.61 -20.06
C THR A 936 28.22 -3.72 -19.96
N VAL A 937 27.25 -3.92 -20.85
CA VAL A 937 25.99 -3.16 -20.83
C VAL A 937 25.18 -3.46 -19.57
N THR A 938 25.19 -4.71 -19.10
CA THR A 938 24.58 -5.10 -17.82
C THR A 938 25.24 -4.36 -16.66
N GLU A 939 26.57 -4.31 -16.58
CA GLU A 939 27.28 -3.57 -15.52
C GLU A 939 26.96 -2.06 -15.57
N MET A 940 26.89 -1.47 -16.76
CA MET A 940 26.48 -0.06 -16.93
C MET A 940 25.04 0.17 -16.47
N SER A 941 24.11 -0.69 -16.89
CA SER A 941 22.69 -0.60 -16.56
C SER A 941 22.46 -0.74 -15.05
N LEU A 942 23.05 -1.77 -14.42
CA LEU A 942 22.95 -1.96 -12.97
C LEU A 942 23.55 -0.79 -12.19
N THR A 943 24.63 -0.17 -12.70
CA THR A 943 25.22 1.03 -12.09
C THR A 943 24.26 2.21 -12.15
N VAL A 944 23.63 2.48 -13.30
CA VAL A 944 22.62 3.54 -13.43
C VAL A 944 21.40 3.27 -12.56
N GLY A 945 20.90 2.03 -12.55
CA GLY A 945 19.81 1.61 -11.68
C GLY A 945 20.15 1.81 -10.20
N LEU A 946 21.34 1.39 -9.75
CA LEU A 946 21.77 1.59 -8.37
C LEU A 946 21.86 3.08 -8.02
N VAL A 947 22.41 3.91 -8.91
CA VAL A 947 22.48 5.36 -8.72
C VAL A 947 21.07 5.96 -8.56
N MET A 948 20.15 5.64 -9.47
CA MET A 948 18.77 6.13 -9.41
C MET A 948 18.03 5.62 -8.19
N LEU A 949 18.12 4.32 -7.86
CA LEU A 949 17.48 3.73 -6.69
C LEU A 949 17.97 4.38 -5.40
N THR A 950 19.29 4.58 -5.30
CA THR A 950 19.92 5.17 -4.11
C THR A 950 19.48 6.62 -3.96
N ILE A 951 19.60 7.43 -5.01
CA ILE A 951 19.14 8.83 -5.00
C ILE A 951 17.65 8.91 -4.70
N GLY A 952 16.83 8.08 -5.36
CA GLY A 952 15.40 7.95 -5.12
C GLY A 952 15.13 7.70 -3.64
N ASN A 953 15.69 6.64 -3.05
CA ASN A 953 15.51 6.30 -1.64
C ASN A 953 15.78 7.48 -0.69
N PHE A 954 16.85 8.24 -0.93
CA PHE A 954 17.20 9.38 -0.08
C PHE A 954 16.36 10.64 -0.31
N LEU A 955 15.95 10.91 -1.56
CA LEU A 955 14.92 11.93 -1.84
C LEU A 955 13.60 11.57 -1.14
N GLY A 956 13.30 10.27 -1.01
CA GLY A 956 12.17 9.76 -0.23
C GLY A 956 12.29 10.08 1.24
N GLY A 957 13.49 9.91 1.82
CA GLY A 957 13.76 10.34 3.20
C GLY A 957 13.62 11.84 3.42
N GLN A 958 13.97 12.68 2.42
CA GLN A 958 13.72 14.12 2.50
C GLN A 958 12.23 14.44 2.48
N TRP A 959 11.49 13.82 1.56
CA TRP A 959 10.03 13.91 1.51
C TRP A 959 9.38 13.43 2.81
N ALA A 960 9.81 12.31 3.38
CA ALA A 960 9.32 11.81 4.65
C ALA A 960 9.57 12.80 5.80
N ASN A 961 10.69 13.52 5.78
CA ASN A 961 10.97 14.52 6.81
C ASN A 961 10.10 15.78 6.68
N GLU A 962 9.73 16.15 5.46
CA GLU A 962 8.79 17.25 5.19
C GLU A 962 7.33 16.83 5.35
N SER A 963 7.04 15.54 5.15
CA SER A 963 5.68 15.01 5.20
C SER A 963 5.32 14.43 6.54
N TRP A 964 6.25 13.87 7.32
CA TRP A 964 5.98 13.17 8.59
C TRP A 964 6.88 13.64 9.73
N GLY A 965 7.71 14.66 9.50
CA GLY A 965 8.60 15.23 10.50
C GLY A 965 9.83 14.37 10.84
N ARG A 966 10.07 13.26 10.14
CA ARG A 966 11.26 12.40 10.31
C ARG A 966 11.75 11.83 8.98
N TYR A 967 13.06 11.67 8.82
CA TYR A 967 13.65 11.27 7.54
C TYR A 967 13.75 9.75 7.31
N TRP A 968 13.55 8.91 8.34
CA TRP A 968 13.61 7.44 8.24
C TRP A 968 12.75 6.79 9.33
N GLY A 969 11.89 5.83 8.96
CA GLY A 969 10.94 5.19 9.87
C GLY A 969 11.15 3.68 10.10
N TRP A 970 12.04 3.04 9.32
CA TRP A 970 12.13 1.58 9.17
C TRP A 970 10.87 0.93 8.60
N ASP A 971 10.04 1.69 7.88
CA ASP A 971 8.88 1.14 7.18
C ASP A 971 9.32 0.01 6.22
N PRO A 972 8.52 -1.05 6.02
CA PRO A 972 8.90 -2.15 5.12
C PRO A 972 9.31 -1.69 3.72
N LYS A 973 8.71 -0.64 3.15
CA LYS A 973 9.04 -0.19 1.79
C LYS A 973 10.37 0.58 1.74
N GLU A 974 10.62 1.44 2.74
CA GLU A 974 11.92 2.11 2.95
C GLU A 974 13.03 1.06 3.17
N THR A 975 12.76 0.08 4.03
CA THR A 975 13.70 -0.98 4.39
C THR A 975 14.04 -1.86 3.20
N TRP A 976 13.05 -2.28 2.40
CA TRP A 976 13.28 -3.09 1.20
C TRP A 976 13.98 -2.32 0.08
N ALA A 977 13.75 -1.02 -0.05
CA ALA A 977 14.55 -0.18 -0.95
C ALA A 977 16.03 -0.19 -0.54
N LEU A 978 16.34 -0.07 0.76
CA LEU A 978 17.71 -0.18 1.28
C LEU A 978 18.30 -1.60 1.08
N ILE A 979 17.51 -2.66 1.28
CA ILE A 979 17.91 -4.05 0.98
C ILE A 979 18.29 -4.20 -0.49
N SER A 980 17.49 -3.68 -1.41
CA SER A 980 17.79 -3.69 -2.85
C SER A 980 19.08 -2.94 -3.16
N ILE A 981 19.33 -1.78 -2.54
CA ILE A 981 20.59 -1.04 -2.68
C ILE A 981 21.77 -1.92 -2.22
N MET A 982 21.67 -2.60 -1.06
CA MET A 982 22.73 -3.49 -0.56
C MET A 982 22.99 -4.68 -1.49
N ILE A 983 21.94 -5.30 -2.03
CA ILE A 983 22.05 -6.43 -2.96
C ILE A 983 22.71 -5.99 -4.27
N TYR A 984 22.27 -4.90 -4.89
CA TYR A 984 22.89 -4.41 -6.13
C TYR A 984 24.30 -3.84 -5.91
N ALA A 985 24.56 -3.21 -4.76
CA ALA A 985 25.90 -2.83 -4.35
C ALA A 985 26.81 -4.08 -4.27
N PHE A 986 26.35 -5.17 -3.64
CA PHE A 986 27.07 -6.44 -3.64
C PHE A 986 27.35 -6.95 -5.05
N VAL A 987 26.35 -7.01 -5.94
CA VAL A 987 26.51 -7.49 -7.33
C VAL A 987 27.59 -6.70 -8.09
N ILE A 988 27.56 -5.36 -8.01
CA ILE A 988 28.56 -4.51 -8.67
C ILE A 988 29.96 -4.70 -8.05
N HIS A 989 30.04 -4.99 -6.76
CA HIS A 989 31.30 -5.22 -6.04
C HIS A 989 31.85 -6.65 -6.19
N MET A 990 31.08 -7.62 -6.68
CA MET A 990 31.55 -8.99 -6.95
C MET A 990 32.83 -9.02 -7.81
N ARG A 991 33.00 -8.03 -8.72
CA ARG A 991 34.22 -7.86 -9.54
C ARG A 991 35.50 -7.69 -8.71
N LEU A 992 35.40 -7.18 -7.48
CA LEU A 992 36.54 -6.96 -6.59
C LEU A 992 36.82 -8.18 -5.70
N VAL A 993 35.84 -9.08 -5.52
CA VAL A 993 35.93 -10.25 -4.65
C VAL A 993 36.56 -11.43 -5.39
N PRO A 994 37.69 -11.98 -4.90
CA PRO A 994 38.28 -13.19 -5.50
C PRO A 994 37.29 -14.35 -5.52
N GLY A 995 37.15 -15.05 -6.65
CA GLY A 995 36.19 -16.15 -6.84
C GLY A 995 34.84 -15.76 -7.45
N LEU A 996 34.42 -14.49 -7.34
CA LEU A 996 33.13 -14.00 -7.86
C LEU A 996 33.25 -13.15 -9.13
N ARG A 997 34.45 -13.03 -9.71
CA ARG A 997 34.76 -12.15 -10.86
C ARG A 997 34.33 -12.68 -12.23
N GLY A 998 33.81 -13.90 -12.29
CA GLY A 998 33.48 -14.57 -13.55
C GLY A 998 32.27 -13.94 -14.26
N LYS A 999 32.28 -13.95 -15.60
CA LYS A 999 31.17 -13.44 -16.43
C LYS A 999 29.86 -14.19 -16.13
N PHE A 1000 29.94 -15.51 -15.91
CA PHE A 1000 28.78 -16.30 -15.48
C PHE A 1000 28.21 -15.80 -14.14
N ALA A 1001 29.06 -15.69 -13.11
CA ALA A 1001 28.62 -15.31 -11.76
C ALA A 1001 27.98 -13.92 -11.73
N PHE A 1002 28.53 -12.97 -12.48
CA PHE A 1002 27.97 -11.61 -12.59
C PHE A 1002 26.60 -11.60 -13.28
N ASN A 1003 26.45 -12.26 -14.43
CA ASN A 1003 25.18 -12.31 -15.15
C ASN A 1003 24.11 -13.12 -14.38
N PHE A 1004 24.49 -14.20 -13.71
CA PHE A 1004 23.61 -14.93 -12.79
C PHE A 1004 23.11 -14.02 -11.66
N ALA A 1005 24.03 -13.32 -10.99
CA ALA A 1005 23.70 -12.43 -9.89
C ALA A 1005 22.85 -11.23 -10.33
N ALA A 1006 23.05 -10.72 -11.55
CA ALA A 1006 22.22 -9.66 -12.14
C ALA A 1006 20.75 -10.08 -12.28
N VAL A 1007 20.48 -11.34 -12.67
CA VAL A 1007 19.12 -11.89 -12.73
C VAL A 1007 18.57 -12.14 -11.33
N ALA A 1008 19.35 -12.80 -10.46
CA ALA A 1008 18.91 -13.12 -9.11
C ALA A 1008 18.60 -11.87 -8.26
N ALA A 1009 19.39 -10.80 -8.42
CA ALA A 1009 19.19 -9.54 -7.70
C ALA A 1009 17.85 -8.86 -8.04
N PHE A 1010 17.29 -9.13 -9.21
CA PHE A 1010 15.98 -8.60 -9.61
C PHE A 1010 14.84 -9.08 -8.70
N ALA A 1011 15.00 -10.25 -8.05
CA ALA A 1011 14.06 -10.72 -7.04
C ALA A 1011 13.90 -9.72 -5.88
N SER A 1012 14.96 -8.98 -5.53
CA SER A 1012 14.85 -7.92 -4.51
C SER A 1012 13.96 -6.77 -4.97
N ILE A 1013 14.02 -6.35 -6.23
CA ILE A 1013 13.13 -5.31 -6.77
C ILE A 1013 11.68 -5.79 -6.81
N MET A 1014 11.46 -7.05 -7.19
CA MET A 1014 10.13 -7.65 -7.15
C MET A 1014 9.58 -7.71 -5.73
N MET A 1015 10.42 -8.01 -4.73
CA MET A 1015 10.00 -7.95 -3.33
C MET A 1015 9.73 -6.52 -2.89
N THR A 1016 10.57 -5.55 -3.22
CA THR A 1016 10.36 -4.13 -2.87
C THR A 1016 9.09 -3.55 -3.49
N TYR A 1017 8.82 -3.86 -4.77
CA TYR A 1017 7.69 -3.30 -5.49
C TYR A 1017 6.39 -4.08 -5.30
N PHE A 1018 6.39 -5.40 -5.53
CA PHE A 1018 5.19 -6.23 -5.36
C PHE A 1018 5.11 -6.80 -3.95
N GLY A 1019 6.22 -7.32 -3.44
CA GLY A 1019 6.21 -8.07 -2.19
C GLY A 1019 5.81 -7.23 -0.97
N VAL A 1020 6.33 -6.01 -0.83
CA VAL A 1020 5.97 -5.11 0.26
C VAL A 1020 4.49 -4.72 0.17
N ASN A 1021 3.99 -4.38 -1.01
CA ASN A 1021 2.61 -3.92 -1.18
C ASN A 1021 1.57 -5.04 -0.98
N PHE A 1022 1.93 -6.30 -1.22
CA PHE A 1022 1.00 -7.43 -1.18
C PHE A 1022 1.22 -8.43 -0.04
N TYR A 1023 2.42 -8.55 0.53
CA TYR A 1023 2.69 -9.48 1.64
C TYR A 1023 2.89 -8.76 2.96
N LEU A 1024 3.43 -7.54 2.97
CA LEU A 1024 3.74 -6.79 4.18
C LEU A 1024 2.74 -5.66 4.38
N SER A 1025 2.60 -5.17 5.62
CA SER A 1025 1.81 -3.97 5.92
C SER A 1025 2.73 -2.80 6.25
N GLY A 1026 2.46 -1.59 5.75
CA GLY A 1026 3.27 -0.40 6.04
C GLY A 1026 2.57 0.92 5.74
N LEU A 1027 3.22 2.04 6.06
CA LEU A 1027 2.75 3.40 5.81
C LEU A 1027 2.55 3.69 4.31
N HIS A 1028 3.14 2.88 3.43
CA HIS A 1028 3.04 3.03 1.97
C HIS A 1028 1.94 2.17 1.33
N SER A 1029 1.01 1.65 2.12
CA SER A 1029 -0.15 0.87 1.67
C SER A 1029 -1.18 1.68 0.86
N TYR A 1030 -0.93 2.95 0.52
CA TYR A 1030 -1.82 3.76 -0.32
C TYR A 1030 -2.13 3.14 -1.69
N ALA A 1031 -1.25 2.26 -2.20
CA ALA A 1031 -1.42 1.51 -3.45
C ALA A 1031 -1.68 0.01 -3.24
N SER A 1032 -1.94 -0.45 -2.00
CA SER A 1032 -2.16 -1.87 -1.73
C SER A 1032 -3.58 -2.28 -2.10
N GLY A 1033 -3.72 -3.03 -3.19
CA GLY A 1033 -4.86 -3.91 -3.38
C GLY A 1033 -4.79 -5.12 -2.44
N ASP A 1034 -5.92 -5.80 -2.23
CA ASP A 1034 -6.07 -6.97 -1.34
C ASP A 1034 -4.87 -7.95 -1.42
N LYS A 1035 -4.11 -8.18 -0.32
CA LYS A 1035 -2.87 -9.02 -0.22
C LYS A 1035 -2.81 -10.23 -1.18
N VAL A 1036 -2.31 -10.10 -2.41
CA VAL A 1036 -2.47 -11.12 -3.47
C VAL A 1036 -1.67 -12.39 -3.13
N VAL A 1037 -2.28 -13.57 -3.28
CA VAL A 1037 -1.58 -14.87 -3.15
C VAL A 1037 -0.50 -14.94 -4.22
N THR A 1038 0.73 -15.34 -3.86
CA THR A 1038 1.85 -15.42 -4.80
C THR A 1038 1.46 -16.15 -6.08
N PRO A 1039 1.49 -15.47 -7.24
CA PRO A 1039 1.07 -16.10 -8.48
C PRO A 1039 1.91 -17.35 -8.78
N VAL A 1040 1.25 -18.43 -9.20
CA VAL A 1040 1.90 -19.73 -9.45
C VAL A 1040 3.07 -19.62 -10.45
N PHE A 1041 3.00 -18.68 -11.40
CA PHE A 1041 4.06 -18.45 -12.38
C PHE A 1041 5.39 -18.01 -11.76
N VAL A 1042 5.39 -17.46 -10.55
CA VAL A 1042 6.63 -17.07 -9.83
C VAL A 1042 7.44 -18.33 -9.52
N TYR A 1043 6.82 -19.39 -9.02
CA TYR A 1043 7.49 -20.66 -8.75
C TYR A 1043 8.06 -21.29 -10.02
N TYR A 1044 7.30 -21.28 -11.12
CA TYR A 1044 7.79 -21.75 -12.42
C TYR A 1044 8.96 -20.92 -12.94
N SER A 1045 8.93 -19.59 -12.76
CA SER A 1045 10.03 -18.69 -13.15
C SER A 1045 11.32 -19.00 -12.37
N VAL A 1046 11.22 -19.23 -11.06
CA VAL A 1046 12.37 -19.60 -10.21
C VAL A 1046 12.93 -20.95 -10.63
N ALA A 1047 12.07 -21.96 -10.84
CA ALA A 1047 12.49 -23.28 -11.31
C ALA A 1047 13.17 -23.21 -12.69
N ALA A 1048 12.58 -22.49 -13.64
CA ALA A 1048 13.15 -22.29 -14.97
C ALA A 1048 14.51 -21.59 -14.91
N PHE A 1049 14.65 -20.54 -14.08
CA PHE A 1049 15.92 -19.86 -13.88
C PHE A 1049 16.98 -20.78 -13.27
N ALA A 1050 16.63 -21.63 -12.31
CA ALA A 1050 17.55 -22.61 -11.72
C ALA A 1050 18.06 -23.62 -12.76
N VAL A 1051 17.17 -24.13 -13.62
CA VAL A 1051 17.52 -25.04 -14.72
C VAL A 1051 18.44 -24.36 -15.73
N ILE A 1052 18.06 -23.18 -16.24
CA ILE A 1052 18.87 -22.40 -17.20
C ILE A 1052 20.25 -22.12 -16.63
N SER A 1053 20.32 -21.67 -15.38
CA SER A 1053 21.58 -21.33 -14.72
C SER A 1053 22.49 -22.55 -14.52
N SER A 1054 21.92 -23.71 -14.19
CA SER A 1054 22.67 -24.96 -14.02
C SER A 1054 23.29 -25.43 -15.34
N ILE A 1055 22.51 -25.41 -16.43
CA ILE A 1055 22.99 -25.78 -17.77
C ILE A 1055 24.05 -24.77 -18.25
N ALA A 1056 23.79 -23.46 -18.05
CA ALA A 1056 24.74 -22.41 -18.40
C ALA A 1056 26.04 -22.54 -17.62
N TYR A 1057 26.01 -22.88 -16.33
CA TYR A 1057 27.22 -23.10 -15.53
C TYR A 1057 28.06 -24.27 -16.06
N TRP A 1058 27.41 -25.39 -16.38
CA TRP A 1058 28.08 -26.55 -16.96
C TRP A 1058 28.78 -26.19 -18.29
N ARG A 1059 28.07 -25.49 -19.18
CA ARG A 1059 28.62 -25.03 -20.46
C ARG A 1059 29.72 -23.98 -20.28
N TYR A 1060 29.59 -23.10 -19.30
CA TYR A 1060 30.61 -22.11 -18.96
C TYR A 1060 31.91 -22.78 -18.52
N ARG A 1061 31.82 -23.79 -17.64
CA ARG A 1061 32.99 -24.56 -17.22
C ARG A 1061 33.68 -25.24 -18.40
N LYS A 1062 32.89 -25.86 -19.29
CA LYS A 1062 33.39 -26.60 -20.46
C LYS A 1062 34.07 -25.71 -21.50
N HIS A 1063 33.60 -24.49 -21.74
CA HIS A 1063 34.09 -23.67 -22.87
C HIS A 1063 34.90 -22.44 -22.46
N TYR A 1064 34.76 -21.95 -21.23
CA TYR A 1064 35.38 -20.69 -20.78
C TYR A 1064 36.34 -20.84 -19.60
N ILE A 1065 36.32 -21.96 -18.87
CA ILE A 1065 37.23 -22.21 -17.73
C ILE A 1065 38.28 -23.27 -18.07
N SER A 1066 37.98 -24.25 -18.94
CA SER A 1066 39.00 -25.20 -19.41
C SER A 1066 39.80 -24.63 -20.59
N ASN A 1067 40.91 -23.98 -20.25
CA ASN A 1067 42.24 -24.15 -20.86
C ASN A 1067 43.28 -23.59 -19.88
#